data_AF-A0A520A2W2-F1
#
_entry.id   AF-A0A520A2W2-F1
#
_cell.length_a   1.000
_cell.length_b   1.000
_cell.length_c   1.000
_cell.angle_alpha   90.00
_cell.angle_beta   90.00
_cell.angle_gamma   90.00
#
_symmetry.space_group_name_H-M   'P 1'
#
loop_
_entity.id
_entity.type
_entity.pdbx_description
1 polymer ?
#
loop_
_entity_poly.entity_id
_entity_poly.type
_entity_poly.pdbx_seq_one_letter_code
_entity_poly.pdbx_strand_id
1 'polypeptide(L)'
;MLDGFIQIKVNPLVIVDGIPFPTGDLSANSATNNPLGDINPADIESIDILKDAASTALYGSRAAAGVLVITTKKGKSGAARLTYDGWAGVSDAVRLPDLLNAQQYIDSKNTAVANALALNPNAVTAAQRDATGKSFFPNFNADGSIVDTKWYDEVYRSAYSQNHNVTVSGGTDKTTYYVSGGISDQDGFLKANSFKRYSGRANLTHQATDWLKLLVNMNFNNSLNASPNSGSSAGSAFNSSGLGRIATALAPNLRPRNDDGSYSVTANATGNGNNLIATTWSNPAVLIDKDVNSSESTRFLTNLSAEIKIIEGLNFKTTYSWDRSNTENIQFWNPINGDGYAFIGYAYNNTARRNNWNWINTLSYNKTFADAHNLNVTIGSDVQKTRTINWGGVRQGLADPTFFTNYQGTFTTNVAGGNNINQIAFEAYLVSASYNYKGRYFLSGNFRRDGNSGFDEANQFGNFGGGSIGWEIGQEEFFKNSSIGAKVSSLRLRASYGKVGNGNVGSYNAYTTYGSGLYGALPLSWAFNQAGNKELKWETSKQTDVGLTVGVLENRITLEADYFYKDIDNLILNVPQAPSKGIPGNAILSNVGSMYNKGFEFALSGSPVRNDRFTWTTTLNFTTLKNEVVKLDPSIAQLTSTTGGLETASITKEGYPI
;
A
#
# COMPACT_ATOMS: atom_id res chain seq x y z
N MET A 1 -6.96 -0.99 -2.72
CA MET A 1 -7.75 -2.16 -3.15
C MET A 1 -8.88 -1.70 -4.07
N LEU A 2 -8.58 -1.51 -5.36
CA LEU A 2 -9.53 -1.31 -6.48
C LEU A 2 -9.12 -2.18 -7.70
N ASP A 3 -8.22 -3.14 -7.51
CA ASP A 3 -7.35 -3.72 -8.55
C ASP A 3 -8.02 -4.71 -9.53
N GLY A 4 -9.35 -4.89 -9.50
CA GLY A 4 -10.05 -5.83 -10.38
C GLY A 4 -10.29 -5.31 -11.81
N PHE A 5 -10.69 -4.03 -11.95
CA PHE A 5 -11.13 -3.47 -13.23
C PHE A 5 -10.57 -2.07 -13.52
N ILE A 6 -10.25 -1.32 -12.47
CA ILE A 6 -9.54 -0.04 -12.55
C ILE A 6 -8.11 -0.28 -12.09
N GLN A 7 -7.16 -0.34 -13.04
CA GLN A 7 -5.72 -0.44 -12.75
C GLN A 7 -5.11 0.93 -12.40
N ILE A 8 -5.90 1.88 -11.90
CA ILE A 8 -5.33 3.07 -11.28
C ILE A 8 -4.73 2.60 -9.96
N LYS A 9 -3.43 2.25 -9.96
CA LYS A 9 -2.64 2.29 -8.74
C LYS A 9 -2.62 3.74 -8.28
N VAL A 10 -3.59 4.10 -7.44
CA VAL A 10 -3.73 5.42 -6.81
C VAL A 10 -2.68 5.68 -5.73
N ASN A 11 -1.77 4.72 -5.50
CA ASN A 11 -0.68 4.91 -4.55
C ASN A 11 0.28 5.98 -5.09
N PRO A 12 0.61 7.01 -4.30
CA PRO A 12 1.62 7.98 -4.69
C PRO A 12 2.97 7.28 -4.90
N LEU A 13 3.81 7.89 -5.73
CA LEU A 13 5.21 7.49 -5.83
C LEU A 13 5.89 7.81 -4.51
N VAL A 14 6.40 6.79 -3.81
CA VAL A 14 7.19 7.00 -2.60
C VAL A 14 8.66 7.04 -2.97
N ILE A 15 9.35 8.10 -2.57
CA ILE A 15 10.79 8.29 -2.76
C ILE A 15 11.46 8.30 -1.39
N VAL A 16 12.42 7.41 -1.15
CA VAL A 16 13.23 7.40 0.08
C VAL A 16 14.65 7.77 -0.27
N ASP A 17 15.14 8.88 0.26
CA ASP A 17 16.50 9.40 -0.01
C ASP A 17 16.84 9.47 -1.52
N GLY A 18 15.84 9.80 -2.36
CA GLY A 18 15.98 9.89 -3.81
C GLY A 18 15.71 8.61 -4.61
N ILE A 19 15.34 7.50 -3.96
CA ILE A 19 15.07 6.22 -4.61
C ILE A 19 13.57 5.91 -4.64
N PRO A 20 12.98 5.55 -5.80
CA PRO A 20 11.65 4.99 -5.86
C PRO A 20 11.53 3.72 -5.00
N PHE A 21 10.72 3.81 -3.96
CA PHE A 21 10.50 2.76 -2.98
C PHE A 21 9.18 2.03 -3.30
N PRO A 22 9.16 0.69 -3.32
CA PRO A 22 7.97 -0.08 -3.65
C PRO A 22 6.86 0.13 -2.60
N THR A 23 5.61 0.12 -3.07
CA THR A 23 4.41 0.20 -2.23
C THR A 23 3.44 -0.94 -2.57
N GLY A 24 2.62 -1.31 -1.59
CA GLY A 24 1.64 -2.40 -1.71
C GLY A 24 2.16 -3.73 -1.20
N ASP A 25 1.33 -4.76 -1.32
CA ASP A 25 1.64 -6.12 -0.84
C ASP A 25 2.64 -6.81 -1.79
N LEU A 26 3.79 -7.24 -1.25
CA LEU A 26 4.80 -8.05 -1.94
C LEU A 26 4.80 -9.52 -1.48
N SER A 27 3.86 -9.91 -0.62
CA SER A 27 3.66 -11.31 -0.23
C SER A 27 2.92 -12.09 -1.32
N ALA A 28 2.87 -13.42 -1.15
CA ALA A 28 2.14 -14.34 -2.02
C ALA A 28 1.11 -15.19 -1.25
N ASN A 29 0.72 -14.76 -0.05
CA ASN A 29 -0.24 -15.46 0.82
C ASN A 29 -1.04 -14.44 1.66
N SER A 30 -1.80 -14.92 2.66
CA SER A 30 -2.62 -14.07 3.52
C SER A 30 -1.84 -13.23 4.54
N ALA A 31 -0.52 -13.41 4.67
CA ALA A 31 0.34 -12.59 5.51
C ALA A 31 0.92 -11.41 4.71
N THR A 32 0.06 -10.43 4.45
CA THR A 32 0.39 -9.23 3.67
C THR A 32 1.69 -8.57 4.16
N ASN A 33 2.58 -8.27 3.22
CA ASN A 33 3.88 -7.64 3.51
C ASN A 33 4.03 -6.38 2.66
N ASN A 34 3.90 -5.21 3.30
CA ASN A 34 4.09 -3.92 2.64
C ASN A 34 5.48 -3.36 2.97
N PRO A 35 6.36 -3.15 1.96
CA PRO A 35 7.70 -2.63 2.19
C PRO A 35 7.76 -1.29 2.91
N LEU A 36 6.70 -0.47 2.87
CA LEU A 36 6.67 0.77 3.67
C LEU A 36 6.81 0.51 5.17
N GLY A 37 6.37 -0.67 5.64
CA GLY A 37 6.60 -1.15 7.00
C GLY A 37 8.08 -1.42 7.32
N ASP A 38 8.95 -1.53 6.33
CA ASP A 38 10.40 -1.72 6.53
C ASP A 38 11.12 -0.41 6.94
N ILE A 39 10.48 0.74 6.78
CA ILE A 39 11.07 2.04 7.12
C ILE A 39 10.88 2.29 8.62
N ASN A 40 11.99 2.45 9.34
CA ASN A 40 11.95 2.84 10.74
C ASN A 40 11.54 4.32 10.89
N PRO A 41 10.39 4.64 11.51
CA PRO A 41 9.93 6.03 11.62
C PRO A 41 10.88 6.93 12.41
N ALA A 42 11.64 6.37 13.34
CA ALA A 42 12.61 7.12 14.13
C ALA A 42 13.75 7.70 13.29
N ASP A 43 13.99 7.14 12.09
CA ASP A 43 15.03 7.59 11.15
C ASP A 43 14.55 8.67 10.17
N ILE A 44 13.27 9.01 10.18
CA ILE A 44 12.69 10.00 9.28
C ILE A 44 12.97 11.42 9.81
N GLU A 45 13.54 12.27 8.96
CA GLU A 45 13.70 13.70 9.23
C GLU A 45 12.45 14.47 8.75
N SER A 46 11.99 14.19 7.54
CA SER A 46 10.81 14.83 6.95
C SER A 46 10.07 13.91 5.99
N ILE A 47 8.78 14.22 5.81
CA ILE A 47 7.91 13.65 4.78
C ILE A 47 7.31 14.82 4.01
N ASP A 48 7.75 15.01 2.78
CA ASP A 48 7.24 16.04 1.88
C ASP A 48 6.21 15.43 0.93
N ILE A 49 5.03 16.06 0.82
CA ILE A 49 3.94 15.60 -0.04
C ILE A 49 3.80 16.58 -1.21
N LEU A 50 4.19 16.13 -2.40
CA LEU A 50 4.09 16.91 -3.62
C LEU A 50 2.74 16.62 -4.28
N LYS A 51 1.88 17.65 -4.29
CA LYS A 51 0.49 17.55 -4.77
C LYS A 51 0.26 18.25 -6.10
N ASP A 52 1.00 19.32 -6.39
CA ASP A 52 0.84 20.10 -7.62
C ASP A 52 1.64 19.50 -8.78
N ALA A 53 1.23 19.78 -10.03
CA ALA A 53 1.89 19.21 -11.20
C ALA A 53 3.29 19.79 -11.46
N ALA A 54 3.59 21.01 -11.02
CA ALA A 54 4.89 21.61 -11.28
C ALA A 54 5.99 20.96 -10.42
N SER A 55 5.70 20.66 -9.15
CA SER A 55 6.59 19.96 -8.23
C SER A 55 6.66 18.46 -8.51
N THR A 56 5.53 17.82 -8.86
CA THR A 56 5.49 16.38 -9.15
C THR A 56 6.09 16.03 -10.51
N ALA A 57 6.05 16.93 -11.49
CA ALA A 57 6.62 16.68 -12.83
C ALA A 57 8.14 16.41 -12.83
N LEU A 58 8.88 16.83 -11.79
CA LEU A 58 10.30 16.45 -11.64
C LEU A 58 10.49 14.93 -11.48
N TYR A 59 9.52 14.26 -10.86
CA TYR A 59 9.46 12.81 -10.69
C TYR A 59 8.73 12.10 -11.83
N GLY A 60 8.20 12.88 -12.78
CA GLY A 60 7.77 12.44 -14.10
C GLY A 60 6.60 11.47 -14.10
N SER A 61 6.76 10.43 -14.90
CA SER A 61 5.71 9.54 -15.39
C SER A 61 5.09 8.56 -14.39
N ARG A 62 5.47 8.68 -13.10
CA ARG A 62 4.90 7.92 -11.98
C ARG A 62 4.30 8.84 -10.91
N ALA A 63 4.27 10.14 -11.18
CA ALA A 63 3.88 11.17 -10.23
C ALA A 63 2.40 11.59 -10.37
N ALA A 64 1.64 10.98 -11.28
CA ALA A 64 0.22 11.31 -11.46
C ALA A 64 -0.62 11.13 -10.19
N ALA A 65 -0.27 10.21 -9.30
CA ALA A 65 -0.94 10.04 -8.01
C ALA A 65 -0.37 10.94 -6.88
N GLY A 66 0.55 11.86 -7.22
CA GLY A 66 1.37 12.61 -6.27
C GLY A 66 2.66 11.88 -5.91
N VAL A 67 3.54 12.57 -5.20
CA VAL A 67 4.84 12.03 -4.74
C VAL A 67 4.99 12.27 -3.25
N LEU A 68 5.40 11.24 -2.52
CA LEU A 68 5.74 11.31 -1.12
C LEU A 68 7.25 11.14 -0.99
N VAL A 69 7.96 12.20 -0.60
CA VAL A 69 9.42 12.21 -0.46
C VAL A 69 9.77 12.07 1.01
N ILE A 70 10.39 10.96 1.37
CA ILE A 70 10.91 10.67 2.70
C ILE A 70 12.40 11.00 2.70
N THR A 71 12.78 11.95 3.55
CA THR A 71 14.19 12.28 3.82
C THR A 71 14.59 11.70 5.15
N THR A 72 15.69 10.95 5.20
CA THR A 72 16.19 10.38 6.45
C THR A 72 17.20 11.27 7.16
N LYS A 73 17.28 11.09 8.47
CA LYS A 73 18.19 11.84 9.35
C LYS A 73 19.64 11.67 8.93
N LYS A 74 20.39 12.76 8.99
CA LYS A 74 21.83 12.79 8.68
C LYS A 74 22.62 13.18 9.93
N GLY A 75 23.91 12.87 9.92
CA GLY A 75 24.82 13.35 10.96
C GLY A 75 24.90 14.88 10.95
N LYS A 76 25.12 15.46 12.13
CA LYS A 76 25.42 16.88 12.31
C LYS A 76 26.82 17.01 12.89
N SER A 77 27.56 18.04 12.49
CA SER A 77 28.85 18.34 13.11
C SER A 77 28.67 18.62 14.60
N GLY A 78 29.66 18.20 15.39
CA GLY A 78 29.66 18.35 16.84
C GLY A 78 29.84 17.02 17.59
N ALA A 79 29.71 17.11 18.91
CA ALA A 79 29.86 15.96 19.80
C ALA A 79 28.88 14.84 19.44
N ALA A 80 29.34 13.60 19.60
CA ALA A 80 28.49 12.43 19.41
C ALA A 80 27.29 12.48 20.36
N ARG A 81 26.09 12.39 19.79
CA ARG A 81 24.82 12.30 20.51
C ARG A 81 24.29 10.88 20.39
N LEU A 82 24.11 10.24 21.54
CA LEU A 82 23.39 8.99 21.69
C LEU A 82 21.94 9.31 22.09
N THR A 83 20.98 8.77 21.37
CA THR A 83 19.54 8.87 21.68
C THR A 83 18.95 7.47 21.75
N TYR A 84 18.10 7.24 22.75
CA TYR A 84 17.25 6.05 22.86
C TYR A 84 15.80 6.50 22.85
N ASP A 85 15.00 5.90 21.95
CA ASP A 85 13.57 6.11 21.84
C ASP A 85 12.86 4.77 21.99
N GLY A 86 11.81 4.71 22.82
CA GLY A 86 11.03 3.49 22.98
C GLY A 86 9.59 3.76 23.36
N TRP A 87 8.70 2.84 22.98
CA TRP A 87 7.30 2.86 23.37
C TRP A 87 6.78 1.44 23.59
N ALA A 88 5.74 1.33 24.40
CA ALA A 88 4.95 0.11 24.58
C ALA A 88 3.46 0.48 24.57
N GLY A 89 2.60 -0.44 24.12
CA GLY A 89 1.18 -0.19 23.97
C GLY A 89 0.35 -1.47 23.95
N VAL A 90 -0.94 -1.31 24.24
CA VAL A 90 -1.93 -2.39 24.16
C VAL A 90 -2.99 -2.00 23.12
N SER A 91 -3.39 -2.95 22.28
CA SER A 91 -4.39 -2.79 21.23
C SER A 91 -5.54 -3.78 21.42
N ASP A 92 -6.77 -3.28 21.37
CA ASP A 92 -8.00 -4.06 21.51
C ASP A 92 -8.91 -3.89 20.30
N ALA A 93 -9.72 -4.91 20.02
CA ALA A 93 -10.82 -4.79 19.07
C ALA A 93 -11.94 -3.91 19.66
N VAL A 94 -12.37 -2.89 18.93
CA VAL A 94 -13.40 -1.94 19.37
C VAL A 94 -14.56 -1.89 18.39
N ARG A 95 -15.74 -1.43 18.84
CA ARG A 95 -16.97 -1.30 18.02
C ARG A 95 -17.44 -2.62 17.41
N LEU A 96 -17.26 -3.73 18.13
CA LEU A 96 -17.86 -5.02 17.76
C LEU A 96 -19.38 -4.94 17.95
N PRO A 97 -20.20 -5.41 16.99
CA PRO A 97 -21.65 -5.44 17.15
C PRO A 97 -22.07 -6.41 18.25
N ASP A 98 -23.15 -6.09 18.95
CA ASP A 98 -23.76 -7.00 19.91
C ASP A 98 -24.39 -8.18 19.16
N LEU A 99 -24.02 -9.41 19.56
CA LEU A 99 -24.53 -10.65 18.97
C LEU A 99 -25.57 -11.29 19.87
N LEU A 100 -26.41 -12.16 19.29
CA LEU A 100 -27.35 -12.97 20.04
C LEU A 100 -26.59 -13.91 20.98
N ASN A 101 -27.09 -14.08 22.20
CA ASN A 101 -26.67 -15.19 23.06
C ASN A 101 -27.27 -16.53 22.58
N ALA A 102 -26.83 -17.64 23.17
CA ALA A 102 -27.30 -18.99 22.84
C ALA A 102 -28.83 -19.13 22.80
N GLN A 103 -29.53 -18.66 23.83
CA GLN A 103 -30.98 -18.79 23.93
C GLN A 103 -31.69 -17.97 22.84
N GLN A 104 -31.30 -16.71 22.66
CA GLN A 104 -31.84 -15.84 21.61
C GLN A 104 -31.60 -16.41 20.21
N TYR A 105 -30.42 -17.00 19.98
CA TYR A 105 -30.10 -17.66 18.71
C TYR A 105 -31.00 -18.88 18.48
N ILE A 106 -31.16 -19.75 19.47
CA ILE A 106 -32.00 -20.95 19.41
C ILE A 106 -33.45 -20.56 19.10
N ASP A 107 -33.99 -19.58 19.82
CA ASP A 107 -35.37 -19.12 19.65
C ASP A 107 -35.58 -18.50 18.26
N SER A 108 -34.66 -17.65 17.82
CA SER A 108 -34.70 -17.01 16.49
C SER A 108 -34.62 -18.03 15.36
N LYS A 109 -33.69 -18.99 15.44
CA LYS A 109 -33.53 -20.03 14.41
C LYS A 109 -34.69 -21.01 14.38
N ASN A 110 -35.22 -21.43 15.52
CA ASN A 110 -36.41 -22.29 15.54
C ASN A 110 -37.66 -21.54 15.07
N THR A 111 -37.77 -20.22 15.30
CA THR A 111 -38.82 -19.39 14.70
C THR A 111 -38.71 -19.37 13.18
N ALA A 112 -37.49 -19.27 12.64
CA ALA A 112 -37.25 -19.35 11.20
C ALA A 112 -37.64 -20.73 10.63
N VAL A 113 -37.34 -21.82 11.33
CA VAL A 113 -37.77 -23.18 10.95
C VAL A 113 -39.30 -23.29 10.95
N ALA A 114 -39.97 -22.81 11.99
CA ALA A 114 -41.43 -22.82 12.08
C ALA A 114 -42.07 -22.03 10.92
N ASN A 115 -41.54 -20.84 10.60
CA ASN A 115 -42.01 -20.03 9.46
C ASN A 115 -41.78 -20.74 8.12
N ALA A 116 -40.62 -21.39 7.94
CA ALA A 116 -40.32 -22.13 6.72
C ALA A 116 -41.29 -23.31 6.52
N LEU A 117 -41.61 -24.04 7.59
CA LEU A 117 -42.56 -25.16 7.57
C LEU A 117 -44.01 -24.72 7.33
N ALA A 118 -44.40 -23.54 7.84
CA ALA A 118 -45.70 -22.96 7.58
C ALA A 118 -45.88 -22.58 6.11
N LEU A 119 -44.81 -22.13 5.44
CA LEU A 119 -44.84 -21.80 4.01
C LEU A 119 -44.73 -23.04 3.11
N ASN A 120 -43.89 -24.01 3.50
CA ASN A 120 -43.69 -25.26 2.78
C ASN A 120 -43.37 -26.39 3.79
N PRO A 121 -44.27 -27.37 3.98
CA PRO A 121 -44.07 -28.48 4.91
C PRO A 121 -42.80 -29.32 4.67
N ASN A 122 -42.23 -29.25 3.46
CA ASN A 122 -41.02 -29.94 3.03
C ASN A 122 -39.76 -29.04 3.07
N ALA A 123 -39.84 -27.81 3.57
CA ALA A 123 -38.71 -26.86 3.59
C ALA A 123 -37.52 -27.34 4.45
N VAL A 124 -37.80 -28.10 5.50
CA VAL A 124 -36.79 -28.72 6.38
C VAL A 124 -37.06 -30.22 6.45
N THR A 125 -36.06 -31.05 6.23
CA THR A 125 -36.26 -32.51 6.18
C THR A 125 -36.55 -33.09 7.58
N ALA A 126 -37.17 -34.28 7.63
CA ALA A 126 -37.44 -34.98 8.90
C ALA A 126 -36.17 -35.33 9.70
N ALA A 127 -35.01 -35.45 9.05
CA ALA A 127 -33.72 -35.67 9.72
C ALA A 127 -33.16 -34.39 10.38
N GLN A 128 -33.65 -33.22 9.97
CA GLN A 128 -33.16 -31.91 10.41
C GLN A 128 -34.06 -31.27 11.47
N ARG A 129 -35.09 -31.96 11.96
CA ARG A 129 -36.02 -31.45 12.97
C ARG A 129 -36.50 -32.58 13.87
N ASP A 130 -36.85 -32.25 15.10
CA ASP A 130 -37.48 -33.19 16.03
C ASP A 130 -38.99 -33.35 15.74
N ALA A 131 -39.68 -34.14 16.58
CA ALA A 131 -41.13 -34.34 16.49
C ALA A 131 -41.95 -33.05 16.73
N THR A 132 -41.34 -32.02 17.34
CA THR A 132 -41.98 -30.72 17.59
C THR A 132 -41.67 -29.68 16.51
N GLY A 133 -40.91 -30.05 15.47
CA GLY A 133 -40.52 -29.16 14.38
C GLY A 133 -39.36 -28.23 14.72
N LYS A 134 -38.58 -28.51 15.76
CA LYS A 134 -37.39 -27.74 16.16
C LYS A 134 -36.11 -28.37 15.65
N SER A 135 -35.13 -27.53 15.33
CA SER A 135 -33.83 -27.95 14.74
C SER A 135 -32.63 -27.52 15.57
N PHE A 136 -32.78 -26.53 16.45
CA PHE A 136 -31.70 -25.96 17.25
C PHE A 136 -32.01 -26.15 18.73
N PHE A 137 -31.02 -26.62 19.50
CA PHE A 137 -31.22 -27.04 20.88
C PHE A 137 -30.05 -26.53 21.76
N PRO A 138 -30.27 -26.35 23.07
CA PRO A 138 -29.17 -26.02 23.98
C PRO A 138 -28.16 -27.16 24.01
N ASN A 139 -26.88 -26.78 23.99
CA ASN A 139 -25.79 -27.64 24.44
C ASN A 139 -25.44 -27.24 25.87
N PHE A 140 -24.91 -28.17 26.65
CA PHE A 140 -24.58 -27.94 28.06
C PHE A 140 -23.09 -28.09 28.31
N ASN A 141 -22.56 -27.25 29.19
CA ASN A 141 -21.24 -27.40 29.79
C ASN A 141 -21.29 -28.50 30.87
N ALA A 142 -20.12 -28.96 31.33
CA ALA A 142 -20.03 -29.98 32.39
C ALA A 142 -20.69 -29.56 33.72
N ASP A 143 -20.81 -28.25 33.97
CA ASP A 143 -21.49 -27.67 35.14
C ASP A 143 -23.02 -27.54 34.98
N GLY A 144 -23.58 -27.95 33.83
CA GLY A 144 -25.00 -27.86 33.51
C GLY A 144 -25.46 -26.50 32.99
N SER A 145 -24.58 -25.50 32.86
CA SER A 145 -24.90 -24.24 32.19
C SER A 145 -25.03 -24.43 30.67
N ILE A 146 -25.83 -23.58 30.02
CA ILE A 146 -25.94 -23.60 28.54
C ILE A 146 -24.62 -23.11 27.95
N VAL A 147 -24.12 -23.81 26.92
CA VAL A 147 -23.00 -23.34 26.10
C VAL A 147 -23.42 -22.04 25.42
N ASP A 148 -22.73 -20.94 25.77
CA ASP A 148 -22.93 -19.61 25.21
C ASP A 148 -21.58 -19.02 24.79
N THR A 149 -21.06 -19.53 23.68
CA THR A 149 -19.74 -19.18 23.16
C THR A 149 -19.77 -17.79 22.54
N LYS A 150 -19.02 -16.88 23.15
CA LYS A 150 -18.69 -15.60 22.54
C LYS A 150 -17.51 -15.79 21.58
N TRP A 151 -17.80 -16.06 20.32
CA TRP A 151 -16.79 -16.34 19.29
C TRP A 151 -15.77 -15.21 19.07
N TYR A 152 -16.07 -13.98 19.49
CA TYR A 152 -15.08 -12.91 19.56
C TYR A 152 -13.88 -13.24 20.44
N ASP A 153 -14.08 -13.94 21.55
CA ASP A 153 -13.01 -14.27 22.49
C ASP A 153 -12.13 -15.41 21.94
N GLU A 154 -12.63 -16.17 20.96
CA GLU A 154 -11.84 -17.15 20.21
C GLU A 154 -10.97 -16.50 19.13
N VAL A 155 -11.44 -15.43 18.50
CA VAL A 155 -10.80 -14.78 17.35
C VAL A 155 -9.91 -13.60 17.73
N TYR A 156 -10.31 -12.82 18.74
CA TYR A 156 -9.64 -11.58 19.14
C TYR A 156 -8.90 -11.72 20.49
N ARG A 157 -7.95 -10.82 20.74
CA ARG A 157 -7.16 -10.69 21.96
C ARG A 157 -6.82 -9.22 22.22
N SER A 158 -6.53 -8.89 23.48
CA SER A 158 -5.74 -7.70 23.81
C SER A 158 -4.29 -7.96 23.41
N ALA A 159 -3.74 -7.12 22.55
CA ALA A 159 -2.44 -7.35 21.93
C ALA A 159 -1.40 -6.36 22.44
N TYR A 160 -0.21 -6.85 22.81
CA TYR A 160 0.88 -6.02 23.31
C TYR A 160 1.88 -5.71 22.20
N SER A 161 2.31 -4.46 22.13
CA SER A 161 3.24 -3.97 21.12
C SER A 161 4.33 -3.13 21.76
N GLN A 162 5.54 -3.21 21.23
CA GLN A 162 6.69 -2.43 21.68
C GLN A 162 7.63 -2.07 20.54
N ASN A 163 8.40 -1.00 20.74
CA ASN A 163 9.43 -0.56 19.81
C ASN A 163 10.59 0.05 20.58
N HIS A 164 11.81 -0.22 20.13
CA HIS A 164 13.05 0.28 20.68
C HIS A 164 13.94 0.78 19.54
N ASN A 165 14.54 1.94 19.69
CA ASN A 165 15.44 2.53 18.71
C ASN A 165 16.63 3.18 19.42
N VAL A 166 17.85 2.83 19.00
CA VAL A 166 19.09 3.43 19.47
C VAL A 166 19.74 4.14 18.29
N THR A 167 20.10 5.40 18.48
CA THR A 167 20.68 6.24 17.43
C THR A 167 21.94 6.91 17.94
N VAL A 168 22.99 6.91 17.11
CA VAL A 168 24.22 7.66 17.33
C VAL A 168 24.44 8.60 16.15
N SER A 169 24.58 9.89 16.42
CA SER A 169 24.85 10.90 15.39
C SER A 169 25.94 11.87 15.85
N GLY A 170 26.81 12.28 14.95
CA GLY A 170 27.84 13.27 15.25
C GLY A 170 28.77 13.49 14.06
N GLY A 171 29.87 14.19 14.30
CA GLY A 171 30.86 14.38 13.24
C GLY A 171 31.79 15.57 13.44
N THR A 172 32.74 15.69 12.53
CA THR A 172 33.57 16.89 12.33
C THR A 172 33.04 17.68 11.13
N ASP A 173 33.62 18.85 10.87
CA ASP A 173 33.24 19.68 9.71
C ASP A 173 33.45 18.97 8.36
N LYS A 174 34.35 17.98 8.30
CA LYS A 174 34.59 17.20 7.09
C LYS A 174 33.79 15.90 7.03
N THR A 175 33.39 15.34 8.15
CA THR A 175 32.74 14.02 8.19
C THR A 175 31.63 13.99 9.20
N THR A 176 30.40 13.74 8.74
CA THR A 176 29.23 13.58 9.60
C THR A 176 28.64 12.19 9.42
N TYR A 177 28.23 11.56 10.51
CA TYR A 177 27.65 10.23 10.51
C TYR A 177 26.35 10.18 11.32
N TYR A 178 25.48 9.26 10.92
CA TYR A 178 24.27 8.86 11.62
C TYR A 178 24.16 7.34 11.53
N VAL A 179 24.03 6.66 12.65
CA VAL A 179 23.85 5.21 12.73
C VAL A 179 22.68 4.94 13.65
N SER A 180 21.76 4.07 13.22
CA SER A 180 20.63 3.65 14.05
C SER A 180 20.40 2.15 13.96
N GLY A 181 19.87 1.60 15.05
CA GLY A 181 19.41 0.24 15.17
C GLY A 181 18.07 0.22 15.89
N GLY A 182 17.12 -0.56 15.38
CA GLY A 182 15.77 -0.60 15.90
C GLY A 182 15.14 -1.99 15.89
N ILE A 183 14.27 -2.24 16.86
CA ILE A 183 13.46 -3.44 16.98
C ILE A 183 12.01 -3.01 17.19
N SER A 184 11.10 -3.57 16.40
CA SER A 184 9.65 -3.45 16.60
C SER A 184 9.07 -4.85 16.75
N ASP A 185 8.26 -5.08 17.77
CA ASP A 185 7.49 -6.31 17.98
C ASP A 185 6.05 -5.91 18.29
N GLN A 186 5.14 -6.19 17.36
CA GLN A 186 3.75 -5.74 17.42
C GLN A 186 2.82 -6.93 17.24
N ASP A 187 2.08 -7.27 18.29
CA ASP A 187 0.96 -8.20 18.17
C ASP A 187 -0.29 -7.46 17.68
N GLY A 188 -1.05 -8.11 16.81
CA GLY A 188 -2.38 -7.68 16.40
C GLY A 188 -3.48 -8.19 17.34
N PHE A 189 -4.58 -7.43 17.42
CA PHE A 189 -5.77 -7.83 18.19
C PHE A 189 -6.45 -9.08 17.62
N LEU A 190 -6.18 -9.44 16.36
CA LEU A 190 -6.54 -10.74 15.79
C LEU A 190 -5.51 -11.78 16.26
N LYS A 191 -5.96 -12.90 16.84
CA LYS A 191 -5.02 -13.95 17.28
C LYS A 191 -4.20 -14.49 16.10
N ALA A 192 -2.96 -14.89 16.38
CA ALA A 192 -1.96 -15.29 15.37
C ALA A 192 -1.57 -14.21 14.34
N ASN A 193 -1.99 -12.95 14.54
CA ASN A 193 -1.49 -11.80 13.78
C ASN A 193 -0.36 -11.10 14.55
N SER A 194 0.81 -10.97 13.92
CA SER A 194 1.99 -10.31 14.50
C SER A 194 2.91 -9.73 13.42
N PHE A 195 3.60 -8.65 13.76
CA PHE A 195 4.63 -8.02 12.95
C PHE A 195 5.91 -7.81 13.77
N LYS A 196 7.04 -8.32 13.27
CA LYS A 196 8.36 -8.11 13.86
C LYS A 196 9.28 -7.46 12.85
N ARG A 197 10.10 -6.50 13.29
CA ARG A 197 11.05 -5.81 12.43
C ARG A 197 12.36 -5.54 13.14
N TYR A 198 13.46 -5.89 12.50
CA TYR A 198 14.81 -5.49 12.85
C TYR A 198 15.34 -4.54 11.77
N SER A 199 15.71 -3.33 12.16
CA SER A 199 16.17 -2.29 11.24
C SER A 199 17.55 -1.77 11.62
N GLY A 200 18.40 -1.55 10.63
CA GLY A 200 19.67 -0.84 10.77
C GLY A 200 19.80 0.24 9.70
N ARG A 201 20.36 1.39 10.06
CA ARG A 201 20.70 2.47 9.12
C ARG A 201 22.08 3.02 9.40
N ALA A 202 22.80 3.35 8.34
CA ALA A 202 24.06 4.07 8.40
C ALA A 202 24.10 5.11 7.29
N ASN A 203 24.16 6.38 7.67
CA ASN A 203 24.32 7.52 6.77
C ASN A 203 25.67 8.20 7.06
N LEU A 204 26.48 8.38 6.04
CA LEU A 204 27.79 9.02 6.10
C LEU A 204 27.88 10.11 5.03
N THR A 205 28.36 11.29 5.41
CA THR A 205 28.73 12.35 4.49
C THR A 205 30.17 12.74 4.75
N HIS A 206 30.98 12.81 3.69
CA HIS A 206 32.40 13.13 3.79
C HIS A 206 32.80 14.16 2.72
N GLN A 207 33.34 15.29 3.17
CA GLN A 207 34.00 16.28 2.33
C GLN A 207 35.44 15.83 2.11
N ALA A 208 35.68 15.11 1.01
CA ALA A 208 36.99 14.54 0.69
C ALA A 208 38.01 15.62 0.28
N THR A 209 37.55 16.60 -0.50
CA THR A 209 38.31 17.77 -0.95
C THR A 209 37.37 18.97 -1.03
N ASP A 210 37.85 20.18 -1.31
CA ASP A 210 36.97 21.37 -1.48
C ASP A 210 36.04 21.29 -2.70
N TRP A 211 36.25 20.30 -3.58
CA TRP A 211 35.47 20.08 -4.78
C TRP A 211 34.74 18.73 -4.81
N LEU A 212 35.07 17.78 -3.91
CA LEU A 212 34.47 16.45 -3.88
C LEU A 212 33.79 16.17 -2.54
N LYS A 213 32.50 15.88 -2.59
CA LYS A 213 31.69 15.43 -1.46
C LYS A 213 31.10 14.06 -1.76
N LEU A 214 31.26 13.13 -0.82
CA LEU A 214 30.77 11.76 -0.90
C LEU A 214 29.62 11.57 0.09
N LEU A 215 28.55 10.89 -0.34
CA LEU A 215 27.43 10.52 0.51
C LEU A 215 27.15 9.03 0.37
N VAL A 216 26.98 8.37 1.50
CA VAL A 216 26.65 6.94 1.59
C VAL A 216 25.46 6.82 2.52
N ASN A 217 24.35 6.26 2.03
CA ASN A 217 23.19 5.94 2.85
C ASN A 217 22.93 4.44 2.71
N MET A 218 22.97 3.69 3.80
CA MET A 218 22.74 2.26 3.85
C MET A 218 21.60 1.97 4.82
N ASN A 219 20.73 1.05 4.44
CA ASN A 219 19.64 0.57 5.25
C ASN A 219 19.50 -0.94 5.08
N PHE A 220 19.39 -1.62 6.21
CA PHE A 220 19.08 -3.03 6.30
C PHE A 220 17.79 -3.19 7.08
N ASN A 221 16.92 -4.07 6.61
CA ASN A 221 15.70 -4.42 7.30
C ASN A 221 15.42 -5.92 7.17
N ASN A 222 14.97 -6.54 8.26
CA ASN A 222 14.32 -7.84 8.24
C ASN A 222 12.95 -7.67 8.90
N SER A 223 11.88 -7.98 8.18
CA SER A 223 10.50 -7.91 8.65
C SER A 223 9.82 -9.26 8.54
N LEU A 224 9.17 -9.72 9.60
CA LEU A 224 8.38 -10.95 9.63
C LEU A 224 6.92 -10.58 9.95
N ASN A 225 6.05 -10.81 8.97
CA ASN A 225 4.61 -10.78 9.15
C ASN A 225 4.12 -12.20 9.36
N ALA A 226 3.29 -12.42 10.37
CA ALA A 226 2.50 -13.63 10.51
C ALA A 226 1.03 -13.21 10.64
N SER A 227 0.13 -13.90 9.94
CA SER A 227 -1.30 -13.60 10.00
C SER A 227 -2.13 -14.82 9.69
N PRO A 228 -3.26 -15.04 10.37
CA PRO A 228 -4.25 -15.98 9.89
C PRO A 228 -4.95 -15.41 8.65
N ASN A 229 -5.77 -16.24 8.00
CA ASN A 229 -6.72 -15.78 7.00
C ASN A 229 -7.84 -14.97 7.67
N SER A 230 -7.75 -13.64 7.61
CA SER A 230 -8.76 -12.74 8.17
C SER A 230 -10.01 -12.64 7.29
N GLY A 231 -9.92 -13.02 6.02
CA GLY A 231 -10.89 -12.73 4.98
C GLY A 231 -10.83 -11.30 4.44
N SER A 232 -9.93 -10.44 4.93
CA SER A 232 -9.87 -9.03 4.55
C SER A 232 -8.87 -8.71 3.42
N SER A 233 -8.01 -9.66 3.05
CA SER A 233 -7.03 -9.49 1.97
C SER A 233 -7.55 -10.06 0.66
N ALA A 234 -7.11 -9.51 -0.47
CA ALA A 234 -7.45 -10.04 -1.80
C ALA A 234 -7.04 -11.53 -1.91
N GLY A 235 -7.93 -12.37 -2.46
CA GLY A 235 -7.70 -13.81 -2.54
C GLY A 235 -7.88 -14.59 -1.23
N SER A 236 -8.18 -13.91 -0.12
CA SER A 236 -8.53 -14.57 1.15
C SER A 236 -9.94 -15.14 1.07
N ALA A 237 -10.16 -16.29 1.69
CA ALA A 237 -11.44 -16.99 1.65
C ALA A 237 -12.45 -16.42 2.68
N PHE A 238 -12.82 -15.14 2.51
CA PHE A 238 -13.78 -14.42 3.36
C PHE A 238 -15.09 -15.19 3.59
N ASN A 239 -15.57 -15.88 2.56
CA ASN A 239 -16.83 -16.62 2.58
C ASN A 239 -16.80 -17.96 3.33
N SER A 240 -15.63 -18.54 3.65
CA SER A 240 -15.53 -19.89 4.23
C SER A 240 -14.63 -19.99 5.48
N SER A 241 -13.48 -19.33 5.47
CA SER A 241 -12.43 -19.45 6.51
C SER A 241 -11.98 -18.10 7.07
N GLY A 242 -12.52 -16.98 6.58
CA GLY A 242 -12.18 -15.63 7.04
C GLY A 242 -12.59 -15.37 8.49
N LEU A 243 -11.60 -15.26 9.38
CA LEU A 243 -11.84 -15.14 10.83
C LEU A 243 -12.76 -13.98 11.24
N GLY A 244 -12.68 -12.84 10.55
CA GLY A 244 -13.53 -11.68 10.87
C GLY A 244 -15.02 -11.96 10.69
N ARG A 245 -15.40 -12.76 9.70
CA ARG A 245 -16.79 -13.18 9.46
C ARG A 245 -17.19 -14.35 10.34
N ILE A 246 -16.30 -15.32 10.51
CA ILE A 246 -16.57 -16.51 11.33
C ILE A 246 -16.91 -16.12 12.78
N ALA A 247 -16.24 -15.10 13.32
CA ALA A 247 -16.51 -14.57 14.66
C ALA A 247 -17.95 -14.09 14.86
N THR A 248 -18.66 -13.69 13.79
CA THR A 248 -20.04 -13.17 13.85
C THR A 248 -21.09 -14.15 13.31
N ALA A 249 -20.69 -15.08 12.45
CA ALA A 249 -21.59 -16.00 11.77
C ALA A 249 -21.82 -17.32 12.53
N LEU A 250 -20.90 -17.71 13.41
CA LEU A 250 -21.00 -18.94 14.17
C LEU A 250 -22.10 -18.91 15.22
N ALA A 251 -22.71 -20.07 15.44
CA ALA A 251 -23.78 -20.21 16.41
C ALA A 251 -23.21 -20.16 17.84
N PRO A 252 -23.72 -19.27 18.73
CA PRO A 252 -23.25 -19.15 20.10
C PRO A 252 -23.54 -20.39 20.94
N ASN A 253 -24.54 -21.21 20.56
CA ASN A 253 -24.85 -22.45 21.26
C ASN A 253 -23.90 -23.62 20.96
N LEU A 254 -22.81 -23.39 20.21
CA LEU A 254 -21.79 -24.38 19.87
C LEU A 254 -20.47 -24.04 20.56
N ARG A 255 -19.65 -25.05 20.82
CA ARG A 255 -18.36 -24.93 21.53
C ARG A 255 -17.17 -24.99 20.55
N PRO A 256 -16.05 -24.28 20.82
CA PRO A 256 -14.82 -24.37 20.02
C PRO A 256 -14.07 -25.69 20.28
N ARG A 257 -14.15 -26.23 21.50
CA ARG A 257 -13.51 -27.49 21.91
C ARG A 257 -14.49 -28.38 22.67
N ASN A 258 -14.33 -29.69 22.54
CA ASN A 258 -15.03 -30.70 23.33
C ASN A 258 -14.48 -30.74 24.77
N ASP A 259 -15.17 -31.41 25.69
CA ASP A 259 -14.78 -31.49 27.10
C ASP A 259 -13.42 -32.20 27.32
N ASP A 260 -12.99 -33.04 26.37
CA ASP A 260 -11.68 -33.69 26.36
C ASP A 260 -10.53 -32.81 25.82
N GLY A 261 -10.84 -31.56 25.43
CA GLY A 261 -9.90 -30.60 24.85
C GLY A 261 -9.69 -30.72 23.34
N SER A 262 -10.24 -31.75 22.69
CA SER A 262 -10.21 -31.89 21.23
C SER A 262 -11.03 -30.79 20.53
N TYR A 263 -10.71 -30.48 19.28
CA TYR A 263 -11.49 -29.49 18.52
C TYR A 263 -12.91 -30.00 18.26
N SER A 264 -13.90 -29.15 18.48
CA SER A 264 -15.29 -29.44 18.13
C SER A 264 -15.47 -29.27 16.63
N VAL A 265 -15.35 -30.37 15.88
CA VAL A 265 -15.48 -30.39 14.43
C VAL A 265 -16.34 -31.57 13.96
N THR A 266 -17.03 -31.39 12.85
CA THR A 266 -17.74 -32.46 12.14
C THR A 266 -17.46 -32.29 10.66
N ALA A 267 -16.66 -33.21 10.10
CA ALA A 267 -16.06 -33.04 8.77
C ALA A 267 -15.38 -31.65 8.66
N ASN A 268 -15.67 -30.89 7.60
CA ASN A 268 -15.07 -29.57 7.37
C ASN A 268 -15.81 -28.39 8.05
N ALA A 269 -16.51 -28.62 9.16
CA ALA A 269 -17.21 -27.55 9.87
C ALA A 269 -17.06 -27.67 11.38
N THR A 270 -17.45 -26.61 12.10
CA THR A 270 -17.62 -26.62 13.55
C THR A 270 -18.62 -27.71 13.95
N GLY A 271 -18.37 -28.42 15.05
CA GLY A 271 -19.24 -29.49 15.53
C GLY A 271 -20.67 -29.00 15.81
N ASN A 272 -21.66 -29.81 15.46
CA ASN A 272 -23.08 -29.42 15.53
C ASN A 272 -23.68 -29.51 16.94
N GLY A 273 -23.02 -30.21 17.87
CA GLY A 273 -23.62 -30.52 19.17
C GLY A 273 -25.01 -31.15 19.01
N ASN A 274 -25.99 -30.63 19.75
CA ASN A 274 -27.39 -31.04 19.69
C ASN A 274 -28.18 -30.43 18.52
N ASN A 275 -27.60 -29.53 17.71
CA ASN A 275 -28.30 -28.97 16.55
C ASN A 275 -28.47 -30.04 15.45
N LEU A 276 -29.67 -30.12 14.87
CA LEU A 276 -30.01 -31.06 13.79
C LEU A 276 -29.72 -30.49 12.40
N ILE A 277 -29.54 -29.17 12.29
CA ILE A 277 -29.06 -28.50 11.08
C ILE A 277 -27.59 -28.14 11.27
N ALA A 278 -26.75 -28.64 10.36
CA ALA A 278 -25.31 -28.44 10.44
C ALA A 278 -24.91 -26.99 10.16
N THR A 279 -23.89 -26.51 10.88
CA THR A 279 -23.17 -25.30 10.47
C THR A 279 -22.24 -25.61 9.31
N THR A 280 -22.02 -24.64 8.43
CA THR A 280 -21.07 -24.73 7.30
C THR A 280 -19.78 -23.95 7.56
N TRP A 281 -19.65 -23.36 8.76
CA TRP A 281 -18.53 -22.50 9.11
C TRP A 281 -17.41 -23.29 9.78
N SER A 282 -16.18 -22.98 9.38
CA SER A 282 -14.96 -23.49 9.99
C SER A 282 -14.86 -23.08 11.46
N ASN A 283 -14.24 -23.92 12.29
CA ASN A 283 -13.96 -23.66 13.68
C ASN A 283 -12.70 -22.79 13.80
N PRO A 284 -12.80 -21.53 14.27
CA PRO A 284 -11.68 -20.59 14.29
C PRO A 284 -10.52 -21.06 15.18
N ALA A 285 -10.79 -21.85 16.22
CA ALA A 285 -9.74 -22.39 17.09
C ALA A 285 -8.81 -23.33 16.32
N VAL A 286 -9.33 -24.11 15.36
CA VAL A 286 -8.50 -24.98 14.52
C VAL A 286 -7.63 -24.14 13.60
N LEU A 287 -8.22 -23.14 12.93
CA LEU A 287 -7.51 -22.29 11.97
C LEU A 287 -6.39 -21.49 12.64
N ILE A 288 -6.67 -20.90 13.81
CA ILE A 288 -5.69 -20.10 14.57
C ILE A 288 -4.55 -20.96 15.09
N ASP A 289 -4.83 -22.17 15.56
CA ASP A 289 -3.82 -23.05 16.16
C ASP A 289 -2.97 -23.81 15.13
N LYS A 290 -3.57 -24.15 13.97
CA LYS A 290 -2.99 -25.12 13.03
C LYS A 290 -2.62 -24.57 11.67
N ASP A 291 -3.22 -23.46 11.23
CA ASP A 291 -2.80 -22.85 9.97
C ASP A 291 -1.62 -21.90 10.20
N VAL A 292 -0.75 -21.84 9.21
CA VAL A 292 0.39 -20.91 9.20
C VAL A 292 0.29 -20.06 7.95
N ASN A 293 0.35 -18.75 8.10
CA ASN A 293 0.77 -17.89 6.99
C ASN A 293 1.80 -16.90 7.53
N SER A 294 2.96 -16.86 6.89
CA SER A 294 3.99 -15.89 7.17
C SER A 294 4.61 -15.33 5.91
N SER A 295 5.12 -14.11 6.02
CA SER A 295 5.90 -13.43 4.99
C SER A 295 7.07 -12.73 5.64
N GLU A 296 8.27 -13.28 5.42
CA GLU A 296 9.53 -12.71 5.90
C GLU A 296 10.24 -11.98 4.77
N SER A 297 10.57 -10.70 4.94
CA SER A 297 11.33 -9.94 3.95
C SER A 297 12.66 -9.47 4.53
N THR A 298 13.75 -9.81 3.85
CA THR A 298 15.07 -9.20 4.11
C THR A 298 15.40 -8.23 2.98
N ARG A 299 15.70 -6.99 3.34
CA ARG A 299 15.89 -5.88 2.40
C ARG A 299 17.16 -5.12 2.72
N PHE A 300 17.95 -4.87 1.68
CA PHE A 300 19.13 -4.02 1.73
C PHE A 300 18.96 -2.90 0.71
N LEU A 301 19.02 -1.65 1.18
CA LEU A 301 18.91 -0.44 0.38
C LEU A 301 20.19 0.38 0.59
N THR A 302 20.92 0.65 -0.48
CA THR A 302 22.10 1.51 -0.45
C THR A 302 22.02 2.59 -1.51
N ASN A 303 22.47 3.78 -1.15
CA ASN A 303 22.60 4.95 -2.02
C ASN A 303 24.03 5.47 -1.90
N LEU A 304 24.77 5.45 -2.99
CA LEU A 304 26.13 5.97 -3.10
C LEU A 304 26.11 7.19 -4.02
N SER A 305 26.51 8.34 -3.50
CA SER A 305 26.54 9.59 -4.26
C SER A 305 27.91 10.26 -4.22
N ALA A 306 28.28 10.87 -5.34
CA ALA A 306 29.40 11.80 -5.43
C ALA A 306 28.91 13.13 -5.99
N GLU A 307 29.20 14.21 -5.30
CA GLU A 307 28.93 15.59 -5.68
C GLU A 307 30.25 16.29 -5.95
N ILE A 308 30.41 16.77 -7.17
CA ILE A 308 31.62 17.36 -7.73
C ILE A 308 31.33 18.82 -8.07
N LYS A 309 31.95 19.74 -7.34
CA LYS A 309 31.98 21.17 -7.67
C LYS A 309 32.98 21.39 -8.80
N ILE A 310 32.47 21.52 -10.03
CA ILE A 310 33.32 21.71 -11.22
C ILE A 310 33.92 23.11 -11.19
N ILE A 311 33.06 24.11 -11.02
CA ILE A 311 33.40 25.52 -10.81
C ILE A 311 32.37 26.11 -9.84
N GLU A 312 32.61 27.33 -9.37
CA GLU A 312 31.67 28.01 -8.49
C GLU A 312 30.27 28.10 -9.14
N GLY A 313 29.26 27.63 -8.42
CA GLY A 313 27.88 27.53 -8.91
C GLY A 313 27.56 26.29 -9.76
N LEU A 314 28.53 25.61 -10.39
CA LEU A 314 28.31 24.44 -11.25
C LEU A 314 28.67 23.12 -10.54
N ASN A 315 27.67 22.31 -10.23
CA ASN A 315 27.84 21.05 -9.52
C ASN A 315 27.33 19.88 -10.35
N PHE A 316 28.16 18.86 -10.51
CA PHE A 316 27.76 17.56 -11.05
C PHE A 316 27.54 16.59 -9.90
N LYS A 317 26.39 15.92 -9.89
CA LYS A 317 26.07 14.88 -8.92
C LYS A 317 25.70 13.59 -9.63
N THR A 318 26.41 12.52 -9.29
CA THR A 318 26.08 11.16 -9.70
C THR A 318 25.64 10.35 -8.49
N THR A 319 24.63 9.52 -8.66
CA THR A 319 24.00 8.76 -7.59
C THR A 319 23.63 7.36 -8.08
N TYR A 320 24.28 6.34 -7.53
CA TYR A 320 23.95 4.94 -7.78
C TYR A 320 23.25 4.34 -6.57
N SER A 321 22.09 3.75 -6.82
CA SER A 321 21.20 3.21 -5.81
C SER A 321 20.91 1.75 -6.08
N TRP A 322 20.95 0.93 -5.04
CA TRP A 322 20.64 -0.49 -5.12
C TRP A 322 19.70 -0.90 -4.00
N ASP A 323 18.56 -1.41 -4.40
CA ASP A 323 17.47 -1.90 -3.58
C ASP A 323 17.28 -3.39 -3.89
N ARG A 324 17.67 -4.24 -2.95
CA ARG A 324 17.49 -5.68 -3.07
C ARG A 324 16.67 -6.20 -1.90
N SER A 325 15.60 -6.89 -2.21
CA SER A 325 14.81 -7.63 -1.21
C SER A 325 14.63 -9.09 -1.60
N ASN A 326 14.53 -9.92 -0.57
CA ASN A 326 14.15 -11.32 -0.68
C ASN A 326 12.99 -11.55 0.28
N THR A 327 11.81 -11.85 -0.26
CA THR A 327 10.63 -12.17 0.53
C THR A 327 10.37 -13.66 0.47
N GLU A 328 10.33 -14.34 1.61
CA GLU A 328 9.89 -15.72 1.73
C GLU A 328 8.47 -15.76 2.29
N ASN A 329 7.60 -16.47 1.59
CA ASN A 329 6.22 -16.71 1.99
C ASN A 329 6.11 -18.19 2.35
N ILE A 330 5.56 -18.47 3.53
CA ILE A 330 5.21 -19.83 3.97
C ILE A 330 3.71 -19.83 4.22
N GLN A 331 3.03 -20.85 3.69
CA GLN A 331 1.63 -21.10 3.97
C GLN A 331 1.44 -22.58 4.27
N PHE A 332 0.67 -22.87 5.30
CA PHE A 332 0.24 -24.20 5.66
C PHE A 332 -1.25 -24.15 6.03
N TRP A 333 -2.03 -25.04 5.41
CA TRP A 333 -3.41 -25.28 5.81
C TRP A 333 -3.54 -26.71 6.33
N ASN A 334 -4.13 -26.82 7.51
CA ASN A 334 -4.33 -28.08 8.19
C ASN A 334 -5.38 -28.96 7.47
N PRO A 335 -5.32 -30.30 7.60
CA PRO A 335 -6.31 -31.21 7.00
C PRO A 335 -7.60 -31.36 7.81
N ILE A 336 -7.67 -30.81 9.02
CA ILE A 336 -8.75 -31.06 9.99
C ILE A 336 -9.97 -30.19 9.67
N ASN A 337 -9.75 -28.92 9.35
CA ASN A 337 -10.82 -27.95 9.13
C ASN A 337 -10.35 -26.75 8.29
N GLY A 338 -11.27 -26.10 7.58
CA GLY A 338 -10.99 -24.97 6.72
C GLY A 338 -10.58 -25.37 5.29
N ASP A 339 -9.80 -24.50 4.65
CA ASP A 339 -9.48 -24.64 3.22
C ASP A 339 -8.51 -25.80 2.92
N GLY A 340 -7.74 -26.25 3.92
CA GLY A 340 -6.83 -27.38 3.81
C GLY A 340 -7.50 -28.76 3.83
N TYR A 341 -8.75 -28.86 4.28
CA TYR A 341 -9.47 -30.15 4.43
C TYR A 341 -9.58 -30.91 3.10
N ALA A 342 -9.97 -30.22 2.02
CA ALA A 342 -10.15 -30.84 0.70
C ALA A 342 -8.83 -31.31 0.06
N PHE A 343 -7.69 -30.78 0.50
CA PHE A 343 -6.36 -31.15 0.02
C PHE A 343 -5.70 -32.23 0.87
N ILE A 344 -6.33 -32.65 1.98
CA ILE A 344 -5.71 -33.47 3.03
C ILE A 344 -4.40 -32.79 3.48
N GLY A 345 -4.51 -31.49 3.77
CA GLY A 345 -3.38 -30.63 4.10
C GLY A 345 -2.74 -30.00 2.87
N TYR A 346 -2.28 -28.76 3.04
CA TYR A 346 -1.67 -27.95 1.99
C TYR A 346 -0.43 -27.26 2.55
N ALA A 347 0.71 -27.39 1.86
CA ALA A 347 1.92 -26.67 2.22
C ALA A 347 2.48 -25.94 1.00
N TYR A 348 2.72 -24.64 1.14
CA TYR A 348 3.26 -23.76 0.12
C TYR A 348 4.45 -22.99 0.67
N ASN A 349 5.49 -22.89 -0.16
CA ASN A 349 6.62 -22.02 0.11
C ASN A 349 7.06 -21.36 -1.20
N ASN A 350 7.27 -20.05 -1.14
CA ASN A 350 7.69 -19.25 -2.28
C ASN A 350 8.65 -18.16 -1.85
N THR A 351 9.71 -18.00 -2.64
CA THR A 351 10.70 -16.95 -2.48
C THR A 351 10.62 -15.98 -3.65
N ALA A 352 10.57 -14.70 -3.33
CA ALA A 352 10.50 -13.59 -4.28
C ALA A 352 11.74 -12.72 -4.11
N ARG A 353 12.67 -12.80 -5.05
CA ARG A 353 13.85 -11.93 -5.09
C ARG A 353 13.58 -10.74 -6.01
N ARG A 354 13.50 -9.55 -5.43
CA ARG A 354 13.38 -8.28 -6.15
C ARG A 354 14.72 -7.55 -6.13
N ASN A 355 15.21 -7.20 -7.31
CA ASN A 355 16.44 -6.46 -7.50
C ASN A 355 16.13 -5.20 -8.31
N ASN A 356 16.19 -4.05 -7.67
CA ASN A 356 15.97 -2.73 -8.24
C ASN A 356 17.27 -1.93 -8.13
N TRP A 357 17.71 -1.33 -9.23
CA TRP A 357 18.79 -0.35 -9.18
C TRP A 357 18.36 0.91 -9.92
N ASN A 358 18.91 2.04 -9.48
CA ASN A 358 18.69 3.34 -10.07
C ASN A 358 20.01 4.09 -10.23
N TRP A 359 20.22 4.76 -11.36
CA TRP A 359 21.39 5.59 -11.60
C TRP A 359 20.97 6.97 -12.10
N ILE A 360 21.20 7.98 -11.27
CA ILE A 360 20.83 9.37 -11.54
C ILE A 360 22.10 10.20 -11.72
N ASN A 361 22.14 11.00 -12.78
CA ASN A 361 23.19 11.97 -13.04
C ASN A 361 22.57 13.34 -13.25
N THR A 362 23.06 14.35 -12.54
CA THR A 362 22.55 15.72 -12.64
C THR A 362 23.71 16.71 -12.75
N LEU A 363 23.53 17.71 -13.59
CA LEU A 363 24.39 18.88 -13.67
C LEU A 363 23.54 20.10 -13.31
N SER A 364 23.93 20.82 -12.27
CA SER A 364 23.19 21.97 -11.75
C SER A 364 24.06 23.23 -11.76
N TYR A 365 23.51 24.34 -12.21
CA TYR A 365 24.13 25.65 -12.18
C TYR A 365 23.30 26.62 -11.33
N ASN A 366 23.91 27.15 -10.28
CA ASN A 366 23.32 28.11 -9.36
C ASN A 366 24.10 29.42 -9.48
N LYS A 367 23.40 30.51 -9.79
CA LYS A 367 24.02 31.83 -9.90
C LYS A 367 23.13 32.92 -9.33
N THR A 368 23.69 33.71 -8.43
CA THR A 368 23.16 35.01 -8.05
C THR A 368 23.89 36.10 -8.83
N PHE A 369 23.15 37.04 -9.42
CA PHE A 369 23.70 38.19 -10.14
C PHE A 369 22.95 39.48 -9.82
N ALA A 370 23.68 40.60 -9.86
CA ALA A 370 23.20 41.92 -9.46
C ALA A 370 22.48 41.93 -8.09
N ASP A 371 22.93 41.07 -7.16
CA ASP A 371 22.45 40.88 -5.78
C ASP A 371 20.94 40.62 -5.61
N ALA A 372 20.22 40.45 -6.72
CA ALA A 372 18.76 40.44 -6.76
C ALA A 372 18.21 39.29 -7.59
N HIS A 373 18.97 38.77 -8.56
CA HIS A 373 18.53 37.72 -9.46
C HIS A 373 19.16 36.40 -9.05
N ASN A 374 18.34 35.39 -8.79
CA ASN A 374 18.78 34.05 -8.44
C ASN A 374 18.29 33.10 -9.52
N LEU A 375 19.21 32.43 -10.20
CA LEU A 375 18.93 31.43 -11.22
C LEU A 375 19.47 30.06 -10.77
N ASN A 376 18.62 29.05 -10.84
CA ASN A 376 19.00 27.64 -10.73
C ASN A 376 18.54 26.91 -11.98
N VAL A 377 19.46 26.20 -12.63
CA VAL A 377 19.17 25.35 -13.78
C VAL A 377 19.75 23.97 -13.50
N THR A 378 18.98 22.92 -13.72
CA THR A 378 19.43 21.53 -13.58
C THR A 378 19.04 20.72 -14.81
N ILE A 379 19.98 19.98 -15.37
CA ILE A 379 19.74 18.94 -16.37
C ILE A 379 20.14 17.59 -15.79
N GLY A 380 19.52 16.51 -16.24
CA GLY A 380 19.90 15.19 -15.76
C GLY A 380 19.33 14.02 -16.55
N SER A 381 19.86 12.84 -16.23
CA SER A 381 19.36 11.54 -16.68
C SER A 381 19.09 10.62 -15.49
N ASP A 382 18.14 9.71 -15.68
CA ASP A 382 17.67 8.79 -14.65
C ASP A 382 17.30 7.45 -15.30
N VAL A 383 17.96 6.39 -14.88
CA VAL A 383 17.73 5.03 -15.39
C VAL A 383 17.47 4.08 -14.24
N GLN A 384 16.30 3.42 -14.29
CA GLN A 384 15.86 2.46 -13.30
C GLN A 384 15.62 1.11 -13.96
N LYS A 385 16.03 0.01 -13.31
CA LYS A 385 15.60 -1.34 -13.69
C LYS A 385 15.22 -2.16 -12.48
N THR A 386 14.01 -2.72 -12.52
CA THR A 386 13.54 -3.71 -11.55
C THR A 386 13.46 -5.08 -12.19
N ARG A 387 14.01 -6.10 -11.52
CA ARG A 387 13.83 -7.51 -11.85
C ARG A 387 13.29 -8.24 -10.64
N THR A 388 12.21 -8.99 -10.81
CA THR A 388 11.66 -9.88 -9.80
C THR A 388 11.74 -11.32 -10.30
N ILE A 389 12.23 -12.23 -9.46
CA ILE A 389 12.21 -13.67 -9.72
C ILE A 389 11.49 -14.32 -8.55
N ASN A 390 10.45 -15.07 -8.87
CA ASN A 390 9.73 -15.86 -7.90
C ASN A 390 10.00 -17.34 -8.15
N TRP A 391 10.22 -18.10 -7.09
CA TRP A 391 10.35 -19.54 -7.13
C TRP A 391 9.71 -20.17 -5.89
N GLY A 392 8.89 -21.17 -6.10
CA GLY A 392 8.26 -21.91 -5.01
C GLY A 392 7.61 -23.20 -5.48
N GLY A 393 6.91 -23.83 -4.54
CA GLY A 393 6.23 -25.11 -4.73
C GLY A 393 5.03 -25.26 -3.82
N VAL A 394 4.16 -26.21 -4.17
CA VAL A 394 2.97 -26.61 -3.42
C VAL A 394 3.02 -28.12 -3.18
N ARG A 395 2.67 -28.56 -1.98
CA ARG A 395 2.46 -29.96 -1.60
C ARG A 395 1.06 -30.17 -1.06
N GLN A 396 0.44 -31.30 -1.41
CA GLN A 396 -0.89 -31.71 -0.95
C GLN A 396 -0.86 -33.20 -0.55
N GLY A 397 -1.88 -33.65 0.18
CA GLY A 397 -1.95 -35.02 0.70
C GLY A 397 -0.86 -35.28 1.72
N LEU A 398 -0.81 -34.46 2.76
CA LEU A 398 0.24 -34.50 3.77
C LEU A 398 0.04 -35.68 4.71
N ALA A 399 1.04 -36.56 4.84
CA ALA A 399 0.92 -37.79 5.62
C ALA A 399 1.11 -37.57 7.14
N ASP A 400 1.90 -36.56 7.54
CA ASP A 400 2.08 -36.17 8.94
C ASP A 400 1.98 -34.64 9.11
N PRO A 401 0.75 -34.10 9.03
CA PRO A 401 0.51 -32.67 9.19
C PRO A 401 0.51 -32.24 10.66
N THR A 402 0.73 -33.16 11.61
CA THR A 402 0.86 -32.83 13.04
C THR A 402 2.29 -32.46 13.37
N PHE A 403 3.27 -33.15 12.79
CA PHE A 403 4.69 -32.86 12.98
C PHE A 403 5.22 -31.84 11.97
N PHE A 404 4.82 -31.93 10.70
CA PHE A 404 5.28 -31.01 9.66
C PHE A 404 4.21 -29.98 9.28
N THR A 405 4.36 -28.75 9.78
CA THR A 405 3.50 -27.60 9.45
C THR A 405 4.11 -26.68 8.39
N ASN A 406 4.95 -27.23 7.52
CA ASN A 406 5.67 -26.50 6.49
C ASN A 406 5.93 -27.39 5.27
N TYR A 407 6.67 -26.87 4.30
CA TYR A 407 6.94 -27.54 3.03
C TYR A 407 7.77 -28.84 3.15
N GLN A 408 8.32 -29.17 4.32
CA GLN A 408 9.16 -30.37 4.53
C GLN A 408 8.36 -31.68 4.53
N GLY A 409 7.09 -31.65 4.96
CA GLY A 409 6.29 -32.86 5.21
C GLY A 409 6.12 -33.77 3.99
N THR A 410 5.91 -35.07 4.26
CA THR A 410 5.59 -36.10 3.26
C THR A 410 4.27 -35.78 2.55
N PHE A 411 4.20 -36.02 1.24
CA PHE A 411 3.10 -35.56 0.37
C PHE A 411 2.72 -36.62 -0.66
N THR A 412 1.51 -36.54 -1.21
CA THR A 412 1.08 -37.33 -2.39
C THR A 412 1.25 -36.55 -3.69
N THR A 413 1.03 -35.23 -3.65
CA THR A 413 1.14 -34.34 -4.81
C THR A 413 2.17 -33.25 -4.53
N ASN A 414 3.03 -32.99 -5.52
CA ASN A 414 3.97 -31.87 -5.49
C ASN A 414 3.99 -31.18 -6.86
N VAL A 415 3.72 -29.88 -6.87
CA VAL A 415 3.66 -29.07 -8.08
C VAL A 415 4.39 -27.74 -7.87
N ALA A 416 4.79 -27.11 -8.98
CA ALA A 416 5.40 -25.80 -8.97
C ALA A 416 4.42 -24.73 -8.42
N GLY A 417 4.91 -23.73 -7.69
CA GLY A 417 4.09 -22.74 -6.98
C GLY A 417 4.65 -21.33 -7.07
N GLY A 418 3.88 -20.41 -7.66
CA GLY A 418 4.21 -18.98 -7.71
C GLY A 418 5.48 -18.64 -8.50
N ASN A 419 5.86 -19.44 -9.49
CA ASN A 419 7.07 -19.19 -10.30
C ASN A 419 6.82 -18.11 -11.35
N ASN A 420 7.69 -17.10 -11.43
CA ASN A 420 7.63 -16.06 -12.46
C ASN A 420 8.97 -15.32 -12.57
N ILE A 421 9.31 -14.80 -13.75
CA ILE A 421 10.38 -13.84 -13.95
C ILE A 421 9.77 -12.59 -14.57
N ASN A 422 9.95 -11.46 -13.89
CA ASN A 422 9.44 -10.18 -14.36
C ASN A 422 10.55 -9.12 -14.43
N GLN A 423 10.53 -8.27 -15.45
CA GLN A 423 11.49 -7.18 -15.65
C GLN A 423 10.81 -5.91 -16.18
N ILE A 424 11.14 -4.76 -15.61
CA ILE A 424 10.71 -3.47 -16.13
C ILE A 424 11.86 -2.46 -16.00
N ALA A 425 12.00 -1.60 -17.00
CA ALA A 425 13.00 -0.54 -17.02
C ALA A 425 12.34 0.80 -17.36
N PHE A 426 12.86 1.85 -16.72
CA PHE A 426 12.53 3.23 -16.99
C PHE A 426 13.82 3.97 -17.36
N GLU A 427 13.70 4.90 -18.30
CA GLU A 427 14.78 5.76 -18.74
C GLU A 427 14.24 7.17 -18.90
N ALA A 428 14.97 8.18 -18.45
CA ALA A 428 14.48 9.53 -18.49
C ALA A 428 15.55 10.59 -18.63
N TYR A 429 15.13 11.72 -19.22
CA TYR A 429 15.93 12.92 -19.40
C TYR A 429 15.13 14.12 -18.92
N LEU A 430 15.72 14.92 -18.03
CA LEU A 430 15.04 16.04 -17.37
C LEU A 430 15.81 17.35 -17.53
N VAL A 431 15.07 18.45 -17.59
CA VAL A 431 15.55 19.81 -17.43
C VAL A 431 14.61 20.56 -16.50
N SER A 432 15.17 21.36 -15.60
CA SER A 432 14.43 22.24 -14.73
C SER A 432 15.16 23.57 -14.60
N ALA A 433 14.41 24.65 -14.53
CA ALA A 433 14.92 25.98 -14.31
C ALA A 433 14.01 26.71 -13.33
N SER A 434 14.60 27.37 -12.35
CA SER A 434 13.90 28.25 -11.43
C SER A 434 14.63 29.58 -11.32
N TYR A 435 13.85 30.64 -11.21
CA TYR A 435 14.31 32.01 -11.14
C TYR A 435 13.52 32.74 -10.06
N ASN A 436 14.23 33.53 -9.24
CA ASN A 436 13.57 34.52 -8.40
C ASN A 436 14.26 35.88 -8.46
N TYR A 437 13.43 36.93 -8.37
CA TYR A 437 13.89 38.31 -8.30
C TYR A 437 13.55 38.92 -6.93
N LYS A 438 14.57 39.29 -6.16
CA LYS A 438 14.51 39.89 -4.82
C LYS A 438 13.65 39.12 -3.81
N GLY A 439 13.46 37.81 -4.03
CA GLY A 439 12.52 37.00 -3.25
C GLY A 439 11.04 37.43 -3.36
N ARG A 440 10.68 38.17 -4.41
CA ARG A 440 9.30 38.67 -4.64
C ARG A 440 8.59 37.94 -5.76
N TYR A 441 9.28 37.73 -6.88
CA TYR A 441 8.72 37.07 -8.06
C TYR A 441 9.45 35.77 -8.28
N PHE A 442 8.69 34.70 -8.39
CA PHE A 442 9.19 33.34 -8.58
C PHE A 442 8.65 32.81 -9.90
N LEU A 443 9.55 32.27 -10.71
CA LEU A 443 9.22 31.55 -11.94
C LEU A 443 9.93 30.21 -11.90
N SER A 444 9.21 29.13 -12.17
CA SER A 444 9.79 27.80 -12.30
C SER A 444 9.21 27.10 -13.52
N GLY A 445 10.04 26.29 -14.19
CA GLY A 445 9.66 25.48 -15.32
C GLY A 445 10.46 24.18 -15.33
N ASN A 446 9.83 23.10 -15.76
CA ASN A 446 10.49 21.82 -15.95
C ASN A 446 9.91 21.06 -17.15
N PHE A 447 10.74 20.20 -17.71
CA PHE A 447 10.39 19.29 -18.79
C PHE A 447 11.14 17.98 -18.61
N ARG A 448 10.47 16.88 -18.90
CA ARG A 448 11.00 15.54 -18.79
C ARG A 448 10.47 14.64 -19.90
N ARG A 449 11.36 13.84 -20.48
CA ARG A 449 11.02 12.77 -21.43
C ARG A 449 11.29 11.42 -20.76
N ASP A 450 10.24 10.61 -20.60
CA ASP A 450 10.26 9.35 -19.87
C ASP A 450 9.95 8.17 -20.79
N GLY A 451 10.80 7.16 -20.79
CA GLY A 451 10.65 5.86 -21.42
C GLY A 451 10.22 4.78 -20.41
N ASN A 452 9.36 3.86 -20.83
CA ASN A 452 8.96 2.69 -20.04
C ASN A 452 8.90 1.44 -20.92
N SER A 453 9.68 0.42 -20.53
CA SER A 453 9.79 -0.84 -21.27
C SER A 453 8.51 -1.69 -21.26
N GLY A 454 7.51 -1.37 -20.44
CA GLY A 454 6.22 -2.07 -20.39
C GLY A 454 5.29 -1.76 -21.57
N PHE A 455 5.58 -0.71 -22.34
CA PHE A 455 4.86 -0.36 -23.57
C PHE A 455 5.57 -0.93 -24.81
N ASP A 456 4.82 -1.06 -25.90
CA ASP A 456 5.38 -1.36 -27.23
C ASP A 456 6.33 -0.25 -27.69
N GLU A 457 7.34 -0.59 -28.49
CA GLU A 457 8.42 0.30 -28.95
C GLU A 457 7.90 1.64 -29.49
N ALA A 458 6.77 1.63 -30.20
CA ALA A 458 6.15 2.84 -30.76
C ALA A 458 5.64 3.84 -29.70
N ASN A 459 5.34 3.37 -28.47
CA ASN A 459 4.67 4.13 -27.41
C ASN A 459 5.49 4.29 -26.13
N GLN A 460 6.75 3.82 -26.10
CA GLN A 460 7.57 3.78 -24.88
C GLN A 460 7.81 5.16 -24.25
N PHE A 461 7.95 6.21 -25.07
CA PHE A 461 8.33 7.54 -24.58
C PHE A 461 7.15 8.51 -24.44
N GLY A 462 7.03 9.14 -23.27
CA GLY A 462 6.11 10.23 -22.97
C GLY A 462 6.85 11.54 -22.66
N ASN A 463 6.21 12.68 -22.96
CA ASN A 463 6.72 14.02 -22.65
C ASN A 463 5.84 14.67 -21.58
N PHE A 464 6.47 15.12 -20.50
CA PHE A 464 5.86 15.67 -19.30
C PHE A 464 6.57 16.95 -18.89
N GLY A 465 5.89 17.80 -18.12
CA GLY A 465 6.46 19.08 -17.71
C GLY A 465 5.42 20.02 -17.15
N GLY A 466 5.89 21.09 -16.53
CA GLY A 466 5.02 22.08 -15.93
C GLY A 466 5.77 23.38 -15.62
N GLY A 467 5.01 24.38 -15.21
CA GLY A 467 5.54 25.65 -14.77
C GLY A 467 4.70 26.23 -13.65
N SER A 468 5.33 27.11 -12.88
CA SER A 468 4.69 27.82 -11.78
C SER A 468 5.16 29.26 -11.71
N ILE A 469 4.25 30.13 -11.32
CA ILE A 469 4.54 31.51 -10.95
C ILE A 469 4.16 31.74 -9.49
N GLY A 470 4.95 32.54 -8.80
CA GLY A 470 4.69 32.96 -7.43
C GLY A 470 4.97 34.44 -7.26
N TRP A 471 4.12 35.12 -6.49
CA TRP A 471 4.26 36.54 -6.17
C TRP A 471 4.06 36.78 -4.68
N GLU A 472 5.13 37.21 -4.02
CA GLU A 472 5.14 37.63 -2.63
C GLU A 472 4.72 39.11 -2.51
N ILE A 473 3.42 39.37 -2.66
CA ILE A 473 2.82 40.72 -2.58
C ILE A 473 3.16 41.38 -1.24
N GLY A 474 3.22 40.60 -0.15
CA GLY A 474 3.59 41.09 1.19
C GLY A 474 4.96 41.77 1.24
N GLN A 475 5.85 41.51 0.27
CA GLN A 475 7.17 42.15 0.19
C GLN A 475 7.18 43.47 -0.58
N GLU A 476 6.08 43.83 -1.25
CA GLU A 476 5.98 45.04 -2.05
C GLU A 476 5.80 46.31 -1.21
N GLU A 477 6.46 47.39 -1.63
CA GLU A 477 6.40 48.67 -0.91
C GLU A 477 4.99 49.24 -0.87
N PHE A 478 4.24 49.13 -1.97
CA PHE A 478 2.84 49.59 -2.01
C PHE A 478 1.96 48.83 -1.00
N PHE A 479 2.23 47.54 -0.78
CA PHE A 479 1.45 46.73 0.15
C PHE A 479 1.85 47.03 1.58
N LYS A 480 3.15 47.05 1.88
CA LYS A 480 3.70 47.41 3.20
C LYS A 480 3.25 48.80 3.67
N ASN A 481 3.16 49.76 2.75
CA ASN A 481 2.74 51.13 3.05
C ASN A 481 1.20 51.31 3.05
N SER A 482 0.43 50.26 2.74
CA SER A 482 -1.03 50.32 2.76
C SER A 482 -1.61 50.06 4.15
N SER A 483 -2.84 50.52 4.39
CA SER A 483 -3.58 50.22 5.62
C SER A 483 -3.88 48.72 5.80
N ILE A 484 -3.86 47.96 4.71
CA ILE A 484 -4.03 46.50 4.70
C ILE A 484 -2.74 45.81 5.15
N GLY A 485 -1.57 46.25 4.66
CA GLY A 485 -0.27 45.71 5.06
C GLY A 485 0.06 45.91 6.54
N ALA A 486 -0.53 46.92 7.19
CA ALA A 486 -0.43 47.09 8.64
C ALA A 486 -1.12 45.95 9.44
N LYS A 487 -2.06 45.23 8.83
CA LYS A 487 -2.81 44.12 9.46
C LYS A 487 -2.42 42.75 8.90
N VAL A 488 -1.99 42.71 7.64
CA VAL A 488 -1.59 41.49 6.91
C VAL A 488 -0.07 41.47 6.79
N SER A 489 0.56 40.57 7.54
CA SER A 489 2.02 40.44 7.63
C SER A 489 2.64 39.68 6.46
N SER A 490 1.87 38.82 5.78
CA SER A 490 2.31 38.17 4.55
C SER A 490 1.12 37.94 3.62
N LEU A 491 1.39 38.08 2.32
CA LEU A 491 0.43 37.81 1.26
C LEU A 491 1.19 37.25 0.07
N ARG A 492 0.89 36.00 -0.29
CA ARG A 492 1.52 35.30 -1.40
C ARG A 492 0.47 34.70 -2.30
N LEU A 493 0.63 34.90 -3.60
CA LEU A 493 -0.13 34.21 -4.65
C LEU A 493 0.77 33.21 -5.36
N ARG A 494 0.22 32.04 -5.67
CA ARG A 494 0.86 31.03 -6.52
C ARG A 494 -0.12 30.53 -7.57
N ALA A 495 0.40 30.23 -8.74
CA ALA A 495 -0.33 29.47 -9.75
C ALA A 495 0.62 28.50 -10.43
N SER A 496 0.15 27.29 -10.71
CA SER A 496 0.91 26.29 -11.43
C SER A 496 0.04 25.53 -12.44
N TYR A 497 0.69 25.07 -13.50
CA TYR A 497 0.09 24.18 -14.48
C TYR A 497 1.13 23.16 -14.92
N GLY A 498 0.73 21.90 -15.05
CA GLY A 498 1.60 20.88 -15.59
C GLY A 498 0.89 19.63 -16.07
N LYS A 499 1.61 18.84 -16.84
CA LYS A 499 1.21 17.54 -17.36
C LYS A 499 2.15 16.48 -16.83
N VAL A 500 1.59 15.50 -16.11
CA VAL A 500 2.32 14.35 -15.57
C VAL A 500 1.76 13.05 -16.16
N GLY A 501 2.60 12.03 -16.24
CA GLY A 501 2.25 10.72 -16.76
C GLY A 501 1.95 9.71 -15.66
N ASN A 502 1.24 8.66 -16.04
CA ASN A 502 1.12 7.41 -15.29
C ASN A 502 1.39 6.24 -16.25
N GLY A 503 2.49 5.53 -16.01
CA GLY A 503 2.85 4.31 -16.73
C GLY A 503 2.98 3.10 -15.82
N ASN A 504 2.16 3.02 -14.77
CA ASN A 504 2.09 1.84 -13.91
C ASN A 504 1.41 0.66 -14.63
N VAL A 505 1.99 0.21 -15.75
CA VAL A 505 1.61 -0.98 -16.49
C VAL A 505 2.50 -2.15 -16.10
N GLY A 506 1.97 -3.36 -16.22
CA GLY A 506 2.80 -4.57 -16.10
C GLY A 506 3.80 -4.68 -17.26
N SER A 507 4.88 -5.41 -17.02
CA SER A 507 6.03 -5.48 -17.92
C SER A 507 5.76 -6.00 -19.33
N TYR A 508 4.69 -6.76 -19.52
CA TYR A 508 4.39 -7.43 -20.78
C TYR A 508 2.96 -7.15 -21.27
N ASN A 509 2.30 -6.12 -20.75
CA ASN A 509 0.89 -5.83 -21.05
C ASN A 509 0.66 -5.41 -22.52
N ALA A 510 1.68 -4.87 -23.18
CA ALA A 510 1.62 -4.57 -24.61
C ALA A 510 1.69 -5.84 -25.51
N TYR A 511 2.11 -6.98 -24.96
CA TYR A 511 2.40 -8.19 -25.72
C TYR A 511 1.39 -9.32 -25.45
N THR A 512 1.09 -10.06 -26.51
CA THR A 512 0.34 -11.32 -26.41
C THR A 512 1.29 -12.41 -25.89
N THR A 513 0.90 -13.11 -24.83
CA THR A 513 1.73 -14.12 -24.18
C THR A 513 1.05 -15.48 -24.13
N TYR A 514 1.88 -16.52 -24.14
CA TYR A 514 1.47 -17.91 -23.94
C TYR A 514 2.17 -18.45 -22.70
N GLY A 515 1.42 -19.16 -21.87
CA GLY A 515 1.93 -19.89 -20.71
C GLY A 515 2.15 -21.36 -21.02
N SER A 516 2.94 -22.03 -20.20
CA SER A 516 3.02 -23.49 -20.19
C SER A 516 1.81 -24.08 -19.47
N GLY A 517 1.26 -25.15 -20.03
CA GLY A 517 0.18 -25.91 -19.43
C GLY A 517 0.25 -27.38 -19.81
N LEU A 518 -0.50 -28.21 -19.08
CA LEU A 518 -0.71 -29.60 -19.44
C LEU A 518 -2.00 -29.71 -20.27
N TYR A 519 -1.98 -30.48 -21.35
CA TYR A 519 -3.21 -30.91 -22.04
C TYR A 519 -3.51 -32.36 -21.62
N GLY A 520 -4.39 -32.51 -20.63
CA GLY A 520 -4.52 -33.79 -19.91
C GLY A 520 -3.23 -34.13 -19.16
N ALA A 521 -2.69 -35.33 -19.38
CA ALA A 521 -1.39 -35.75 -18.82
C ALA A 521 -0.19 -35.40 -19.73
N LEU A 522 -0.42 -34.81 -20.91
CA LEU A 522 0.65 -34.52 -21.87
C LEU A 522 1.32 -33.16 -21.56
N PRO A 523 2.65 -33.11 -21.39
CA PRO A 523 3.39 -31.92 -20.96
C PRO A 523 3.63 -30.86 -22.05
N LEU A 524 2.79 -30.76 -23.08
CA LEU A 524 3.04 -29.93 -24.25
C LEU A 524 1.82 -29.10 -24.67
N SER A 525 1.39 -28.17 -23.82
CA SER A 525 0.41 -27.16 -24.21
C SER A 525 0.95 -25.75 -24.02
N TRP A 526 0.86 -24.95 -25.09
CA TRP A 526 0.88 -23.50 -25.00
C TRP A 526 -0.54 -23.05 -24.70
N ALA A 527 -0.76 -22.56 -23.49
CA ALA A 527 -2.02 -21.96 -23.09
C ALA A 527 -1.97 -20.47 -23.42
N PHE A 528 -2.92 -19.97 -24.20
CA PHE A 528 -3.06 -18.54 -24.39
C PHE A 528 -3.29 -17.89 -23.02
N ASN A 529 -2.36 -17.02 -22.59
CA ASN A 529 -2.32 -16.49 -21.22
C ASN A 529 -2.84 -15.04 -21.17
N GLN A 530 -2.48 -14.23 -22.18
CA GLN A 530 -2.88 -12.83 -22.23
C GLN A 530 -2.93 -12.33 -23.67
N ALA A 531 -3.97 -11.57 -23.99
CA ALA A 531 -4.02 -10.72 -25.18
C ALA A 531 -3.29 -9.39 -24.89
N GLY A 532 -2.29 -9.04 -25.70
CA GLY A 532 -1.59 -7.76 -25.58
C GLY A 532 -2.26 -6.63 -26.35
N ASN A 533 -1.96 -5.40 -25.96
CA ASN A 533 -2.36 -4.20 -26.70
C ASN A 533 -1.13 -3.34 -27.06
N LYS A 534 -0.69 -3.38 -28.32
CA LYS A 534 0.46 -2.58 -28.78
C LYS A 534 0.17 -1.08 -28.82
N GLU A 535 -1.09 -0.67 -28.85
CA GLU A 535 -1.51 0.74 -28.81
C GLU A 535 -1.53 1.32 -27.39
N LEU A 536 -1.25 0.48 -26.38
CA LEU A 536 -1.18 0.90 -24.99
C LEU A 536 -0.11 1.98 -24.83
N LYS A 537 -0.52 3.09 -24.21
CA LYS A 537 0.29 4.29 -24.00
C LYS A 537 0.08 4.84 -22.59
N TRP A 538 0.85 5.86 -22.26
CA TRP A 538 0.77 6.57 -20.98
C TRP A 538 -0.64 7.15 -20.72
N GLU A 539 -1.13 6.96 -19.50
CA GLU A 539 -2.19 7.81 -18.95
C GLU A 539 -1.61 9.19 -18.62
N THR A 540 -2.38 10.25 -18.86
CA THR A 540 -1.89 11.62 -18.69
C THR A 540 -2.82 12.42 -17.79
N SER A 541 -2.24 13.12 -16.82
CA SER A 541 -2.96 14.02 -15.92
C SER A 541 -2.47 15.45 -16.14
N LYS A 542 -3.38 16.35 -16.50
CA LYS A 542 -3.15 17.80 -16.56
C LYS A 542 -3.71 18.41 -15.28
N GLN A 543 -2.92 19.22 -14.60
CA GLN A 543 -3.35 19.84 -13.35
C GLN A 543 -3.07 21.33 -13.37
N THR A 544 -4.07 22.08 -12.92
CA THR A 544 -3.99 23.50 -12.60
C THR A 544 -4.15 23.64 -11.09
N ASP A 545 -3.31 24.45 -10.49
CA ASP A 545 -3.37 24.79 -9.06
C ASP A 545 -3.25 26.30 -8.89
N VAL A 546 -4.12 26.90 -8.08
CA VAL A 546 -4.09 28.32 -7.73
C VAL A 546 -4.18 28.44 -6.23
N GLY A 547 -3.16 29.04 -5.63
CA GLY A 547 -3.00 29.13 -4.19
C GLY A 547 -2.84 30.55 -3.68
N LEU A 548 -3.35 30.77 -2.49
CA LEU A 548 -3.27 32.00 -1.74
C LEU A 548 -2.78 31.67 -0.33
N THR A 549 -1.73 32.35 0.12
CA THR A 549 -1.29 32.34 1.52
C THR A 549 -1.47 33.74 2.09
N VAL A 550 -2.15 33.83 3.23
CA VAL A 550 -2.35 35.08 3.99
C VAL A 550 -1.90 34.87 5.42
N GLY A 551 -0.97 35.67 5.89
CA GLY A 551 -0.59 35.75 7.30
C GLY A 551 -0.99 37.09 7.90
N VAL A 552 -1.53 37.05 9.12
CA VAL A 552 -1.89 38.26 9.90
C VAL A 552 -1.23 38.21 11.27
N LEU A 553 -1.12 39.38 11.92
CA LEU A 553 -0.55 39.51 13.27
C LEU A 553 0.87 38.91 13.36
N GLU A 554 1.77 39.33 12.47
CA GLU A 554 3.14 38.79 12.38
C GLU A 554 3.17 37.27 12.12
N ASN A 555 2.26 36.81 11.25
CA ASN A 555 2.06 35.40 10.88
C ASN A 555 1.68 34.51 12.08
N ARG A 556 1.10 35.10 13.13
CA ARG A 556 0.52 34.36 14.25
C ARG A 556 -0.73 33.59 13.84
N ILE A 557 -1.43 34.05 12.81
CA ILE A 557 -2.50 33.32 12.14
C ILE A 557 -2.18 33.30 10.66
N THR A 558 -2.13 32.11 10.08
CA THR A 558 -1.83 31.88 8.67
C THR A 558 -2.94 31.03 8.06
N LEU A 559 -3.51 31.52 6.97
CA LEU A 559 -4.45 30.79 6.12
C LEU A 559 -3.76 30.47 4.80
N GLU A 560 -3.77 29.20 4.42
CA GLU A 560 -3.47 28.72 3.08
C GLU A 560 -4.77 28.24 2.45
N ALA A 561 -5.04 28.67 1.22
CA ALA A 561 -6.21 28.28 0.44
C ALA A 561 -5.76 27.95 -0.97
N ASP A 562 -6.08 26.76 -1.45
CA ASP A 562 -5.72 26.27 -2.78
C ASP A 562 -6.97 25.78 -3.50
N TYR A 563 -7.07 26.10 -4.79
CA TYR A 563 -8.01 25.49 -5.72
C TYR A 563 -7.23 24.63 -6.70
N PHE A 564 -7.65 23.36 -6.82
CA PHE A 564 -7.06 22.42 -7.76
C PHE A 564 -8.09 21.94 -8.77
N TYR A 565 -7.62 21.75 -10.00
CA TYR A 565 -8.36 21.09 -11.07
C TYR A 565 -7.43 20.12 -11.79
N LYS A 566 -7.79 18.84 -11.81
CA LYS A 566 -7.01 17.76 -12.37
C LYS A 566 -7.85 16.99 -13.37
N ASP A 567 -7.44 17.05 -14.63
CA ASP A 567 -8.05 16.38 -15.78
C ASP A 567 -7.18 15.18 -16.18
N ILE A 568 -7.74 13.98 -16.11
CA ILE A 568 -7.04 12.72 -16.33
C ILE A 568 -7.63 12.07 -17.58
N ASP A 569 -6.77 11.80 -18.55
CA ASP A 569 -7.13 11.25 -19.84
C ASP A 569 -6.28 10.02 -20.18
N ASN A 570 -6.80 9.18 -21.07
CA ASN A 570 -6.22 7.89 -21.45
C ASN A 570 -6.08 6.92 -20.26
N LEU A 571 -7.08 6.87 -19.38
CA LEU A 571 -7.13 5.92 -18.28
C LEU A 571 -6.92 4.50 -18.79
N ILE A 572 -6.01 3.79 -18.13
CA ILE A 572 -5.63 2.42 -18.49
C ILE A 572 -6.53 1.45 -17.72
N LEU A 573 -7.46 0.81 -18.43
CA LEU A 573 -8.53 0.01 -17.83
C LEU A 573 -8.61 -1.37 -18.50
N ASN A 574 -9.05 -2.37 -17.72
CA ASN A 574 -9.38 -3.70 -18.25
C ASN A 574 -10.71 -3.62 -18.99
N VAL A 575 -10.66 -3.54 -20.32
CA VAL A 575 -11.83 -3.42 -21.20
C VAL A 575 -12.45 -4.80 -21.39
N PRO A 576 -13.67 -5.05 -20.89
CA PRO A 576 -14.35 -6.31 -21.06
C PRO A 576 -14.47 -6.70 -22.53
N GLN A 577 -14.27 -7.98 -22.80
CA GLN A 577 -14.36 -8.59 -24.12
C GLN A 577 -15.46 -9.63 -24.11
N ALA A 578 -16.10 -9.83 -25.26
CA ALA A 578 -17.08 -10.90 -25.42
C ALA A 578 -16.41 -12.26 -25.11
N PRO A 579 -17.00 -13.11 -24.24
CA PRO A 579 -16.43 -14.42 -23.91
C PRO A 579 -16.17 -15.31 -25.13
N SER A 580 -16.93 -15.13 -26.21
CA SER A 580 -16.74 -15.83 -27.48
C SER A 580 -15.41 -15.55 -28.18
N LYS A 581 -14.69 -14.47 -27.80
CA LYS A 581 -13.34 -14.17 -28.31
C LYS A 581 -12.26 -15.08 -27.70
N GLY A 582 -12.56 -15.81 -26.62
CA GLY A 582 -11.60 -16.71 -25.96
C GLY A 582 -10.40 -15.99 -25.34
N ILE A 583 -10.55 -14.71 -24.99
CA ILE A 583 -9.49 -13.93 -24.34
C ILE A 583 -9.44 -14.29 -22.85
N PRO A 584 -8.28 -14.71 -22.32
CA PRO A 584 -8.12 -15.00 -20.89
C PRO A 584 -8.55 -13.81 -20.04
N GLY A 585 -9.36 -14.08 -19.01
CA GLY A 585 -9.93 -13.04 -18.15
C GLY A 585 -11.03 -12.18 -18.80
N ASN A 586 -11.41 -12.44 -20.05
CA ASN A 586 -12.40 -11.68 -20.82
C ASN A 586 -12.14 -10.16 -20.81
N ALA A 587 -10.87 -9.73 -20.80
CA ALA A 587 -10.52 -8.33 -20.81
C ALA A 587 -9.21 -8.06 -21.56
N ILE A 588 -9.09 -6.88 -22.15
CA ILE A 588 -7.84 -6.35 -22.71
C ILE A 588 -7.54 -5.03 -22.02
N LEU A 589 -6.29 -4.83 -21.62
CA LEU A 589 -5.85 -3.55 -21.05
C LEU A 589 -5.74 -2.49 -22.16
N SER A 590 -6.50 -1.40 -22.04
CA SER A 590 -6.54 -0.33 -23.06
C SER A 590 -6.75 1.05 -22.45
N ASN A 591 -6.34 2.09 -23.19
CA ASN A 591 -6.58 3.49 -22.85
C ASN A 591 -7.99 3.93 -23.30
N VAL A 592 -9.01 3.82 -22.44
CA VAL A 592 -10.41 4.06 -22.84
C VAL A 592 -11.21 5.00 -21.94
N GLY A 593 -10.65 5.46 -20.82
CA GLY A 593 -11.37 6.30 -19.88
C GLY A 593 -10.80 7.71 -19.73
N SER A 594 -11.63 8.63 -19.24
CA SER A 594 -11.20 9.93 -18.71
C SER A 594 -12.03 10.33 -17.50
N MET A 595 -11.44 11.12 -16.61
CA MET A 595 -12.08 11.58 -15.37
C MET A 595 -11.48 12.92 -14.95
N TYR A 596 -12.17 13.65 -14.08
CA TYR A 596 -11.59 14.81 -13.42
C TYR A 596 -11.74 14.77 -11.91
N ASN A 597 -10.85 15.49 -11.23
CA ASN A 597 -10.93 15.81 -9.81
C ASN A 597 -10.79 17.32 -9.64
N LYS A 598 -11.65 17.93 -8.84
CA LYS A 598 -11.51 19.35 -8.49
C LYS A 598 -11.99 19.64 -7.08
N GLY A 599 -11.47 20.69 -6.49
CA GLY A 599 -11.85 21.07 -5.14
C GLY A 599 -11.01 22.20 -4.58
N PHE A 600 -11.26 22.45 -3.30
CA PHE A 600 -10.56 23.44 -2.50
C PHE A 600 -9.88 22.76 -1.32
N GLU A 601 -8.67 23.17 -1.00
CA GLU A 601 -7.95 22.85 0.23
C GLU A 601 -7.75 24.12 1.05
N PHE A 602 -7.94 24.03 2.36
CA PHE A 602 -7.72 25.11 3.31
C PHE A 602 -6.91 24.60 4.48
N ALA A 603 -5.88 25.33 4.88
CA ALA A 603 -5.12 25.09 6.11
C ALA A 603 -5.06 26.39 6.92
N LEU A 604 -5.62 26.36 8.13
CA LEU A 604 -5.57 27.46 9.08
C LEU A 604 -4.68 27.05 10.24
N SER A 605 -3.56 27.75 10.40
CA SER A 605 -2.66 27.58 11.54
C SER A 605 -2.66 28.85 12.37
N GLY A 606 -2.80 28.71 13.68
CA GLY A 606 -2.79 29.83 14.62
C GLY A 606 -2.00 29.50 15.86
N SER A 607 -1.34 30.49 16.45
CA SER A 607 -0.78 30.40 17.80
C SER A 607 -1.52 31.33 18.77
N PRO A 608 -2.73 30.97 19.26
CA PRO A 608 -3.54 31.87 20.09
C PRO A 608 -2.84 32.32 21.37
N VAL A 609 -1.90 31.54 21.90
CA VAL A 609 -1.04 31.93 23.02
C VAL A 609 0.41 31.65 22.66
N ARG A 610 1.27 32.67 22.73
CA ARG A 610 2.73 32.55 22.56
C ARG A 610 3.42 33.46 23.56
N ASN A 611 3.96 32.89 24.63
CA ASN A 611 4.80 33.58 25.61
C ASN A 611 5.94 32.65 26.07
N ASP A 612 6.83 33.15 26.93
CA ASP A 612 8.05 32.43 27.34
C ASP A 612 7.79 31.14 28.14
N ARG A 613 6.59 30.99 28.72
CA ARG A 613 6.23 29.86 29.58
C ARG A 613 5.27 28.87 28.92
N PHE A 614 4.55 29.32 27.89
CA PHE A 614 3.50 28.53 27.26
C PHE A 614 3.27 28.99 25.82
N THR A 615 3.28 28.02 24.92
CA THR A 615 2.88 28.21 23.51
C THR A 615 1.80 27.20 23.17
N TRP A 616 0.68 27.69 22.64
CA TRP A 616 -0.39 26.87 22.10
C TRP A 616 -0.51 27.14 20.61
N THR A 617 -0.34 26.09 19.82
CA THR A 617 -0.55 26.09 18.37
C THR A 617 -1.76 25.22 18.04
N THR A 618 -2.64 25.72 17.17
CA THR A 618 -3.79 25.00 16.61
C THR A 618 -3.66 25.01 15.10
N THR A 619 -3.80 23.85 14.48
CA THR A 619 -3.83 23.69 13.02
C THR A 619 -5.12 22.97 12.62
N LEU A 620 -5.85 23.55 11.67
CA LEU A 620 -7.07 23.00 11.09
C LEU A 620 -6.87 22.84 9.59
N ASN A 621 -7.15 21.66 9.06
CA ASN A 621 -7.09 21.38 7.62
C ASN A 621 -8.48 20.96 7.14
N PHE A 622 -8.92 21.46 5.99
CA PHE A 622 -10.21 21.15 5.39
C PHE A 622 -10.05 21.00 3.87
N THR A 623 -10.56 19.91 3.32
CA THR A 623 -10.48 19.63 1.88
C THR A 623 -11.85 19.24 1.35
N THR A 624 -12.18 19.74 0.16
CA THR A 624 -13.33 19.32 -0.64
C THR A 624 -12.84 18.61 -1.89
N LEU A 625 -13.58 17.60 -2.35
CA LEU A 625 -13.25 16.86 -3.57
C LEU A 625 -14.53 16.52 -4.33
N LYS A 626 -14.61 16.97 -5.57
CA LYS A 626 -15.56 16.48 -6.56
C LYS A 626 -14.82 15.65 -7.60
N ASN A 627 -15.23 14.40 -7.74
CA ASN A 627 -14.76 13.46 -8.75
C ASN A 627 -15.87 13.14 -9.75
N GLU A 628 -15.53 12.97 -11.02
CA GLU A 628 -16.49 12.52 -12.05
C GLU A 628 -15.76 11.79 -13.18
N VAL A 629 -16.31 10.64 -13.59
CA VAL A 629 -15.91 9.94 -14.82
C VAL A 629 -16.55 10.62 -16.01
N VAL A 630 -15.73 11.12 -16.93
CA VAL A 630 -16.19 11.87 -18.10
C VAL A 630 -16.50 10.94 -19.27
N LYS A 631 -15.69 9.90 -19.45
CA LYS A 631 -15.81 8.96 -20.56
C LYS A 631 -15.31 7.57 -20.19
N LEU A 632 -15.94 6.54 -20.74
CA LEU A 632 -15.50 5.15 -20.82
C LEU A 632 -15.56 4.68 -22.29
N ASP A 633 -15.14 3.45 -22.55
CA ASP A 633 -15.36 2.84 -23.87
C ASP A 633 -16.86 2.74 -24.15
N PRO A 634 -17.38 3.07 -25.35
CA PRO A 634 -18.80 2.95 -25.67
C PRO A 634 -19.39 1.54 -25.50
N SER A 635 -18.55 0.50 -25.55
CA SER A 635 -18.95 -0.88 -25.27
C SER A 635 -19.09 -1.20 -23.77
N ILE A 636 -18.69 -0.28 -22.89
CA ILE A 636 -18.70 -0.40 -21.44
C ILE A 636 -19.77 0.54 -20.86
N ALA A 637 -20.94 -0.01 -20.51
CA ALA A 637 -21.96 0.75 -19.80
C ALA A 637 -21.55 1.09 -18.35
N GLN A 638 -20.87 0.15 -17.69
CA GLN A 638 -20.32 0.32 -16.34
C GLN A 638 -19.18 -0.67 -16.09
N LEU A 639 -18.23 -0.28 -15.24
CA LEU A 639 -17.24 -1.18 -14.67
C LEU A 639 -17.72 -1.60 -13.28
N THR A 640 -17.69 -2.90 -13.00
CA THR A 640 -18.05 -3.46 -11.70
C THR A 640 -16.78 -4.01 -11.07
N SER A 641 -16.43 -3.61 -9.85
CA SER A 641 -15.26 -4.17 -9.16
C SER A 641 -15.65 -4.97 -7.93
N THR A 642 -14.92 -6.07 -7.71
CA THR A 642 -15.15 -6.96 -6.59
C THR A 642 -14.15 -6.76 -5.46
N THR A 643 -14.63 -6.77 -4.22
CA THR A 643 -13.78 -6.87 -3.02
C THR A 643 -13.55 -8.35 -2.73
N GLY A 644 -12.47 -8.93 -3.29
CA GLY A 644 -12.06 -10.30 -2.95
C GLY A 644 -12.87 -11.41 -3.62
N GLY A 645 -13.03 -11.33 -4.95
CA GLY A 645 -13.51 -12.45 -5.77
C GLY A 645 -15.02 -12.39 -6.06
N LEU A 646 -15.88 -12.58 -5.05
CA LEU A 646 -17.30 -12.89 -5.27
C LEU A 646 -18.30 -11.77 -4.92
N GLU A 647 -17.87 -10.63 -4.38
CA GLU A 647 -18.76 -9.51 -4.04
C GLU A 647 -18.47 -8.28 -4.88
N THR A 648 -19.44 -7.81 -5.67
CA THR A 648 -19.35 -6.51 -6.36
C THR A 648 -19.71 -5.39 -5.40
N ALA A 649 -18.72 -4.62 -4.96
CA ALA A 649 -18.91 -3.56 -3.96
C ALA A 649 -18.93 -2.14 -4.56
N SER A 650 -18.53 -1.97 -5.82
CA SER A 650 -18.53 -0.66 -6.47
C SER A 650 -18.79 -0.73 -7.97
N ILE A 651 -19.40 0.35 -8.48
CA ILE A 651 -19.76 0.53 -9.88
C ILE A 651 -19.19 1.87 -10.35
N THR A 652 -18.43 1.86 -11.44
CA THR A 652 -17.90 3.05 -12.08
C THR A 652 -18.61 3.27 -13.42
N LYS A 653 -19.18 4.45 -13.63
CA LYS A 653 -19.94 4.81 -14.83
C LYS A 653 -19.81 6.30 -15.15
N GLU A 654 -19.98 6.65 -16.42
CA GLU A 654 -19.93 8.03 -16.90
C GLU A 654 -20.94 8.93 -16.18
N GLY A 655 -20.52 10.15 -15.82
CA GLY A 655 -21.31 11.15 -15.11
C GLY A 655 -21.39 10.97 -13.59
N TYR A 656 -20.71 9.98 -13.02
CA TYR A 656 -20.70 9.69 -11.59
C TYR A 656 -19.27 9.70 -11.03
N PRO A 657 -19.10 9.92 -9.71
CA PRO A 657 -17.83 9.70 -9.05
C PRO A 657 -17.44 8.21 -9.09
N ILE A 658 -16.13 7.95 -8.99
CA ILE A 658 -15.54 6.61 -8.81
C ILE A 658 -15.76 6.10 -7.40
#